data_AF-A0A7S1YGK5-F1
#
_entry.id   AF-A0A7S1YGK5-F1
#
_cell.length_a   1.000
_cell.length_b   1.000
_cell.length_c   1.000
_cell.angle_alpha   90.00
_cell.angle_beta   90.00
_cell.angle_gamma   90.00
#
_symmetry.space_group_name_H-M   'P 1'
#
loop_
_entity.id
_entity.type
_entity.pdbx_description
1 polymer ?
#
loop_
_entity_poly.entity_id
_entity_poly.type
_entity_poly.pdbx_seq_one_letter_code
_entity_poly.pdbx_strand_id
1 'polypeptide(L)'
;ADKGSFSGKNINLSNLMGMQISCGQFSYANISPTRIMGVSGTLDAMGDYENDVLARYGISKFLFVPSVYGQSNFSFDKAGDGIRIDSNKSDFFHSVTDQVLEMTKQKRAVIVFFGDKKRMSEYTSSSFFRKLGPQKKLLSEEMSTSERDFVVSKAATSGQITISSAVFGRGTDFFCKDDRVQKKGGVHVIQAFLSEERSEEIQIQGRTARQGKKGSFQMILLESDLIEDFGLAKGVASSVAKGDLYSFLCGVRDKQHRKRCEAVESNLAAATQSDSRTHQYFDALLAGNGKEAGRLFLDLYQSFKKKQMPSEVDIDLAFAVDITGSMGPYVGAARETLKCILKGSGSIASKLQSKFPEIQFRIRIASLGYRDIDDASSQFVESVRGRGEHFTENVDEAIQVINKALANPSGGGDVAEDHLGAMNRCSTWPSQDWTSQIKFMMLFTDAPCHGMLPPSSTNHPNADHYGVRHPQGLTVENVFGNIMKRDIDLFFCSFNPAATQQTERELKKIYLNHPENTAQKEITVIPLVQNNQTSVVEAGSALSGGHGKHIVFVLDESGSMNHSWSGVVAAYNQYLHRRRQNQNDSDLVSVVQFDCSVRTTVKMQPLSRAPSSLDYRGGGTCFTPAAQAGCSLATQTPRSHRPVVVFMSDGGTDENDAKAAASSFASANQSIRRGINTELELHVIAFGGGADTRQLQSIANSTGNGRVYVSANAAQLSDVFVNIAGGQAVASLLEAEVGKRITEAVADRLAVEYLA
;
A
#
# COMPACT_ATOMS: atom_id res chain seq x y z
N ALA A 1 -23.96 5.22 22.28
CA ALA A 1 -25.17 4.77 21.57
C ALA A 1 -24.83 4.04 20.26
N ASP A 2 -23.63 4.22 19.69
CA ASP A 2 -23.42 3.84 18.28
C ASP A 2 -22.95 2.41 17.99
N LYS A 3 -22.64 1.55 18.98
CA LYS A 3 -22.15 0.16 18.69
C LYS A 3 -22.48 -0.91 19.76
N GLY A 4 -23.71 -0.95 20.28
CA GLY A 4 -24.10 -1.98 21.28
C GLY A 4 -25.27 -2.84 20.82
N SER A 5 -25.10 -4.17 20.78
CA SER A 5 -26.23 -5.10 20.66
C SER A 5 -27.05 -5.09 21.95
N PHE A 6 -28.37 -4.97 21.82
CA PHE A 6 -29.29 -4.87 22.94
C PHE A 6 -29.51 -6.25 23.59
N SER A 7 -28.92 -6.45 24.76
CA SER A 7 -29.17 -7.63 25.59
C SER A 7 -29.48 -7.17 27.02
N GLY A 8 -30.77 -6.90 27.27
CA GLY A 8 -31.26 -6.54 28.60
C GLY A 8 -32.77 -6.25 28.57
N LYS A 9 -33.58 -7.14 29.18
CA LYS A 9 -35.05 -7.04 29.18
C LYS A 9 -35.64 -5.85 29.95
N ASN A 10 -34.83 -4.96 30.54
CA ASN A 10 -35.28 -3.92 31.47
C ASN A 10 -34.57 -2.55 31.31
N ILE A 11 -34.14 -2.16 30.10
CA ILE A 11 -33.70 -0.77 29.86
C ILE A 11 -34.80 -0.05 29.07
N ASN A 12 -35.46 0.91 29.73
CA ASN A 12 -36.54 1.72 29.14
C ASN A 12 -36.04 2.44 27.88
N LEU A 13 -36.64 2.14 26.71
CA LEU A 13 -36.27 2.74 25.41
C LEU A 13 -36.30 4.28 25.41
N SER A 14 -37.14 4.88 26.25
CA SER A 14 -37.27 6.33 26.41
C SER A 14 -35.98 7.03 26.85
N ASN A 15 -35.09 6.32 27.53
CA ASN A 15 -33.82 6.87 28.02
C ASN A 15 -32.68 6.70 26.99
N LEU A 16 -32.93 5.99 25.89
CA LEU A 16 -31.94 5.63 24.88
C LEU A 16 -32.17 6.32 23.52
N MET A 17 -33.40 6.72 23.20
CA MET A 17 -33.72 7.48 21.98
C MET A 17 -33.77 8.98 22.27
N GLY A 18 -32.67 9.69 22.03
CA GLY A 18 -32.61 11.16 22.05
C GLY A 18 -32.11 11.68 20.71
N MET A 19 -32.80 12.68 20.15
CA MET A 19 -32.30 13.40 18.98
C MET A 19 -31.31 14.46 19.46
N GLN A 20 -30.03 14.30 19.10
CA GLN A 20 -29.03 15.32 19.37
C GLN A 20 -29.18 16.44 18.34
N ILE A 21 -29.76 17.57 18.76
CA ILE A 21 -29.89 18.75 17.93
C ILE A 21 -28.67 19.64 18.17
N SER A 22 -27.88 19.89 17.12
CA SER A 22 -26.83 20.90 17.18
C SER A 22 -27.46 22.29 17.18
N CYS A 23 -27.35 22.99 18.31
CA CYS A 23 -27.97 24.31 18.50
C CYS A 23 -27.02 25.48 18.19
N GLY A 24 -25.76 25.21 17.83
CA GLY A 24 -24.77 26.26 17.65
C GLY A 24 -23.32 25.78 17.70
N GLN A 25 -22.42 26.65 17.25
CA GLN A 25 -20.97 26.52 17.41
C GLN A 25 -20.44 27.82 18.02
N PHE A 26 -19.76 27.73 19.16
CA PHE A 26 -19.16 28.88 19.81
C PHE A 26 -17.64 28.84 19.68
N SER A 27 -17.06 29.97 19.32
CA SER A 27 -15.62 30.18 19.40
C SER A 27 -15.22 30.40 20.86
N TYR A 28 -14.43 29.47 21.39
CA TYR A 28 -13.83 29.63 22.72
C TYR A 28 -13.00 30.91 22.83
N ALA A 29 -12.39 31.36 21.74
CA ALA A 29 -11.53 32.53 21.73
C ALA A 29 -12.31 33.86 21.80
N ASN A 30 -13.58 33.87 21.39
CA ASN A 30 -14.45 35.06 21.46
C ASN A 30 -15.14 35.21 22.83
N ILE A 31 -14.93 34.27 23.75
CA ILE A 31 -15.28 34.48 25.15
C ILE A 31 -14.51 35.72 25.60
N SER A 32 -15.23 36.70 26.13
CA SER A 32 -14.68 38.00 26.55
C SER A 32 -14.47 38.03 28.07
N PRO A 33 -13.44 37.36 28.63
CA PRO A 33 -13.17 37.44 30.05
C PRO A 33 -12.67 38.83 30.41
N THR A 34 -12.87 39.23 31.66
CA THR A 34 -12.38 40.52 32.17
C THR A 34 -10.85 40.61 32.15
N ARG A 35 -10.15 39.47 32.23
CA ARG A 35 -8.68 39.36 32.17
C ARG A 35 -8.28 38.03 31.54
N ILE A 36 -7.27 38.07 30.68
CA ILE A 36 -6.63 36.87 30.11
C ILE A 36 -5.21 36.79 30.68
N MET A 37 -4.85 35.65 31.24
CA MET A 37 -3.51 35.35 31.76
C MET A 37 -3.12 33.95 31.31
N GLY A 38 -1.83 33.71 31.10
CA GLY A 38 -1.31 32.41 30.68
C GLY A 38 0.10 32.18 31.20
N VAL A 39 0.47 30.90 31.31
CA VAL A 39 1.83 30.47 31.66
C VAL A 39 2.26 29.46 30.60
N SER A 40 3.43 29.67 30.01
CA SER A 40 4.03 28.73 29.06
C SER A 40 5.54 28.67 29.28
N GLY A 41 6.09 27.46 29.17
CA GLY A 41 7.54 27.24 29.25
C GLY A 41 8.28 27.51 27.95
N THR A 42 7.56 27.90 26.88
CA THR A 42 8.12 28.07 25.53
C THR A 42 7.72 29.40 24.89
N LEU A 43 7.49 30.43 25.70
CA LEU A 43 7.17 31.78 25.20
C LEU A 43 8.28 32.30 24.27
N ASP A 44 9.55 31.99 24.58
CA ASP A 44 10.72 32.38 23.76
C ASP A 44 10.78 31.70 22.39
N ALA A 45 9.96 30.66 22.17
CA ALA A 45 9.93 29.89 20.94
C ALA A 45 8.77 30.24 20.01
N MET A 46 7.92 31.19 20.41
CA MET A 46 6.79 31.66 19.61
C MET A 46 7.28 32.49 18.42
N GLY A 47 6.67 32.29 17.26
CA GLY A 47 6.94 33.07 16.06
C GLY A 47 6.13 34.36 16.03
N ASP A 48 6.36 35.16 14.98
CA ASP A 48 5.66 36.44 14.78
C ASP A 48 4.15 36.24 14.65
N TYR A 49 3.72 35.17 13.98
CA TYR A 49 2.31 34.85 13.81
C TYR A 49 1.59 34.62 15.15
N GLU A 50 2.17 33.81 16.05
CA GLU A 50 1.57 33.57 17.36
C GLU A 50 1.53 34.84 18.20
N ASN A 51 2.57 35.67 18.14
CA ASN A 51 2.61 36.95 18.82
C ASN A 51 1.50 37.89 18.30
N ASP A 52 1.29 37.94 16.98
CA ASP A 52 0.21 38.70 16.36
C ASP A 52 -1.17 38.18 16.78
N VAL A 53 -1.35 36.86 16.86
CA VAL A 53 -2.58 36.25 17.36
C VAL A 53 -2.83 36.63 18.83
N LEU A 54 -1.82 36.52 19.70
CA LEU A 54 -1.94 36.92 21.11
C LEU A 54 -2.27 38.41 21.27
N ALA A 55 -1.67 39.26 20.44
CA ALA A 55 -1.96 40.70 20.41
C ALA A 55 -3.42 40.99 20.04
N ARG A 56 -4.03 40.23 19.11
CA ARG A 56 -5.47 40.34 18.78
C ARG A 56 -6.38 40.09 20.00
N TYR A 57 -5.94 39.26 20.95
CA TYR A 57 -6.63 39.01 22.22
C TYR A 57 -6.18 39.92 23.37
N GLY A 58 -5.43 41.00 23.08
CA GLY A 58 -4.97 41.96 24.08
C GLY A 58 -3.80 41.47 24.94
N ILE A 59 -3.16 40.35 24.59
CA ILE A 59 -2.01 39.80 25.29
C ILE A 59 -0.74 40.35 24.64
N SER A 60 -0.23 41.45 25.20
CA SER A 60 0.98 42.15 24.70
C SER A 60 2.12 42.21 25.72
N LYS A 61 1.87 41.75 26.95
CA LYS A 61 2.84 41.80 28.05
C LYS A 61 3.32 40.39 28.38
N PHE A 62 4.63 40.19 28.24
CA PHE A 62 5.29 38.92 28.56
C PHE A 62 6.23 39.12 29.73
N LEU A 63 6.19 38.20 30.70
CA LEU A 63 7.11 38.15 31.82
C LEU A 63 7.91 36.86 31.75
N PHE A 64 9.21 36.98 31.53
CA PHE A 64 10.13 35.83 31.50
C PHE A 64 10.75 35.64 32.87
N VAL A 65 10.38 34.55 33.54
CA VAL A 65 10.88 34.22 34.89
C VAL A 65 12.13 33.34 34.74
N PRO A 66 13.29 33.76 35.27
CA PRO A 66 14.50 32.95 35.19
C PRO A 66 14.36 31.66 36.01
N SER A 67 15.05 30.60 35.57
CA SER A 67 15.10 29.33 36.29
C SER A 67 15.76 29.50 37.67
N VAL A 68 15.11 29.00 38.71
CA VAL A 68 15.67 28.94 40.08
C VAL A 68 16.85 27.94 40.21
N TYR A 69 17.05 27.08 39.22
CA TYR A 69 18.07 26.02 39.22
C TYR A 69 19.33 26.36 38.42
N GLY A 70 19.46 27.61 37.94
CA GLY A 70 20.59 28.04 37.13
C GLY A 70 20.54 27.54 35.68
N GLN A 71 21.70 27.52 35.02
CA GLN A 71 21.83 27.06 33.63
C GLN A 71 21.55 25.57 33.50
N SER A 72 20.86 25.20 32.41
CA SER A 72 20.52 23.81 32.12
C SER A 72 21.77 23.01 31.73
N ASN A 73 21.93 21.81 32.32
CA ASN A 73 22.97 20.84 31.93
C ASN A 73 22.48 19.95 30.76
N PHE A 74 21.74 20.54 29.84
CA PHE A 74 21.17 19.92 28.65
C PHE A 74 22.21 19.84 27.54
N SER A 75 22.31 18.67 26.89
CA SER A 75 23.17 18.46 25.73
C SER A 75 22.36 18.03 24.51
N PHE A 76 22.54 18.75 23.40
CA PHE A 76 22.03 18.38 22.09
C PHE A 76 23.09 18.70 21.04
N ASP A 77 23.66 17.64 20.45
CA ASP A 77 24.68 17.76 19.43
C ASP A 77 24.04 18.05 18.06
N LYS A 78 23.98 19.33 17.70
CA LYS A 78 23.36 19.81 16.45
C LYS A 78 24.27 19.66 15.22
N ALA A 79 25.58 19.44 15.42
CA ALA A 79 26.57 19.48 14.36
C ALA A 79 27.30 18.15 14.13
N GLY A 80 27.19 17.21 15.08
CA GLY A 80 27.69 15.84 14.98
C GLY A 80 26.57 14.83 14.75
N ASP A 81 26.46 13.83 15.64
CA ASP A 81 25.58 12.66 15.46
C ASP A 81 24.26 12.77 16.23
N GLY A 82 23.98 13.94 16.83
CA GLY A 82 22.73 14.20 17.53
C GLY A 82 21.52 14.39 16.61
N ILE A 83 21.72 14.49 15.29
CA ILE A 83 20.66 14.45 14.28
C ILE A 83 21.01 13.39 13.25
N ARG A 84 20.12 12.43 13.09
CA ARG A 84 20.25 11.35 12.10
C ARG A 84 19.01 11.30 11.23
N ILE A 85 19.21 11.14 9.92
CA ILE A 85 18.14 10.95 8.95
C ILE A 85 18.42 9.64 8.24
N ASP A 86 17.51 8.68 8.39
CA ASP A 86 17.61 7.39 7.72
C ASP A 86 16.68 7.37 6.49
N SER A 87 17.11 6.69 5.43
CA SER A 87 16.42 6.70 4.12
C SER A 87 15.23 5.74 4.05
N ASN A 88 15.20 4.72 4.91
CA ASN A 88 14.16 3.70 4.93
C ASN A 88 13.78 3.32 6.37
N LYS A 89 12.60 2.69 6.49
CA LYS A 89 11.98 2.37 7.78
C LYS A 89 12.79 1.33 8.60
N SER A 90 13.46 0.38 7.94
CA SER A 90 14.29 -0.62 8.63
C SER A 90 15.46 0.05 9.32
N ASP A 91 16.23 0.85 8.58
CA ASP A 91 17.38 1.60 9.10
C ASP A 91 16.95 2.56 10.21
N PHE A 92 15.84 3.27 10.02
CA PHE A 92 15.27 4.15 11.05
C PHE A 92 14.97 3.41 12.36
N PHE A 93 14.25 2.29 12.30
CA PHE A 93 13.96 1.48 13.49
C PHE A 93 15.21 0.85 14.10
N HIS A 94 16.18 0.49 13.26
CA HIS A 94 17.47 -0.01 13.69
C HIS A 94 18.24 1.06 14.47
N SER A 95 18.38 2.26 13.90
CA SER A 95 19.02 3.43 14.53
C SER A 95 18.38 3.79 15.87
N VAL A 96 17.04 3.86 15.93
CA VAL A 96 16.33 4.10 17.21
C VAL A 96 16.69 3.02 18.23
N THR A 97 16.67 1.76 17.82
CA THR A 97 16.90 0.61 18.73
C THR A 97 18.35 0.56 19.21
N ASP A 98 19.31 0.77 18.32
CA ASP A 98 20.74 0.76 18.65
C ASP A 98 21.07 1.87 19.62
N GLN A 99 20.53 3.07 19.40
CA GLN A 99 20.69 4.19 20.30
C GLN A 99 20.08 3.92 21.69
N VAL A 100 18.88 3.35 21.74
CA VAL A 100 18.24 2.94 23.00
C VAL A 100 19.11 1.92 23.73
N LEU A 101 19.63 0.91 23.03
CA LEU A 101 20.47 -0.13 23.62
C LEU A 101 21.82 0.42 24.11
N GLU A 102 22.45 1.33 23.37
CA GLU A 102 23.71 1.98 23.77
C GLU A 102 23.54 2.74 25.08
N MET A 103 22.51 3.58 25.18
CA MET A 103 22.26 4.38 26.37
C MET A 103 21.82 3.51 27.56
N THR A 104 21.07 2.44 27.30
CA THR A 104 20.65 1.48 28.32
C THR A 104 21.83 0.64 28.84
N LYS A 105 22.82 0.30 28.00
CA LYS A 105 24.07 -0.36 28.42
C LYS A 105 24.83 0.50 29.43
N GLN A 106 24.80 1.82 29.27
CA GLN A 106 25.38 2.79 30.22
C GLN A 106 24.53 3.00 31.49
N LYS A 107 23.40 2.27 31.64
CA LYS A 107 22.43 2.39 32.74
C LYS A 107 21.68 3.73 32.78
N ARG A 108 21.59 4.43 31.65
CA ARG A 108 20.75 5.63 31.52
C ARG A 108 19.30 5.23 31.28
N ALA A 109 18.38 6.15 31.60
CA ALA A 109 16.97 6.03 31.24
C ALA A 109 16.76 6.62 29.84
N VAL A 110 15.93 5.98 29.00
CA VAL A 110 15.67 6.43 27.62
C VAL A 110 14.18 6.59 27.38
N ILE A 111 13.78 7.75 26.83
CA ILE A 111 12.40 8.02 26.41
C ILE A 111 12.39 8.32 24.91
N VAL A 112 11.63 7.54 24.15
CA VAL A 112 11.49 7.70 22.70
C VAL A 112 10.10 8.24 22.38
N PHE A 113 10.03 9.35 21.67
CA PHE A 113 8.77 9.93 21.19
C PHE A 113 8.58 9.68 19.70
N PHE A 114 7.47 9.04 19.34
CA PHE A 114 7.01 8.91 17.96
C PHE A 114 5.94 9.95 17.64
N GLY A 115 5.96 10.50 16.42
CA GLY A 115 5.06 11.59 16.01
C GLY A 115 3.59 11.19 16.06
N ASP A 116 3.28 9.99 15.58
CA ASP A 116 1.92 9.47 15.52
C ASP A 116 1.80 8.04 16.09
N LYS A 117 0.55 7.63 16.34
CA LYS A 117 0.21 6.31 16.88
C LYS A 117 0.50 5.17 15.90
N LYS A 118 0.35 5.41 14.58
CA LYS A 118 0.60 4.41 13.53
C LYS A 118 2.07 4.00 13.53
N ARG A 119 2.99 4.97 13.51
CA ARG A 119 4.44 4.77 13.56
C ARG A 119 4.89 4.04 14.83
N MET A 120 4.35 4.44 15.97
CA MET A 120 4.60 3.78 17.25
C MET A 120 4.12 2.32 17.23
N SER A 121 2.97 2.03 16.63
CA SER A 121 2.41 0.69 16.48
C SER A 121 3.26 -0.18 15.54
N GLU A 122 3.77 0.40 14.44
CA GLU A 122 4.69 -0.27 13.53
C GLU A 122 6.01 -0.64 14.23
N TYR A 123 6.59 0.30 14.98
CA TYR A 123 7.82 0.03 15.74
C TYR A 123 7.60 -1.07 16.78
N THR A 124 6.53 -0.99 17.57
CA THR A 124 6.22 -1.98 18.63
C THR A 124 5.90 -3.37 18.09
N SER A 125 5.32 -3.46 16.89
CA SER A 125 5.04 -4.73 16.21
C SER A 125 6.28 -5.34 15.54
N SER A 126 7.32 -4.54 15.33
CA SER A 126 8.55 -4.96 14.64
C SER A 126 9.46 -5.86 15.49
N SER A 127 10.39 -6.55 14.84
CA SER A 127 11.44 -7.32 15.51
C SER A 127 12.40 -6.43 16.31
N PHE A 128 12.55 -5.16 15.94
CA PHE A 128 13.41 -4.18 16.61
C PHE A 128 12.95 -3.90 18.04
N PHE A 129 11.65 -3.71 18.24
CA PHE A 129 11.09 -3.56 19.59
C PHE A 129 11.28 -4.84 20.44
N ARG A 130 11.25 -6.03 19.82
CA ARG A 130 11.51 -7.29 20.54
C ARG A 130 12.96 -7.40 21.04
N LYS A 131 13.93 -6.83 20.31
CA LYS A 131 15.35 -6.76 20.72
C LYS A 131 15.56 -5.92 21.99
N LEU A 132 14.66 -4.98 22.28
CA LEU A 132 14.69 -4.24 23.55
C LEU A 132 14.42 -5.18 24.73
N GLY A 133 15.19 -5.04 25.80
CA GLY A 133 15.08 -5.86 27.00
C GLY A 133 13.74 -5.73 27.74
N PRO A 134 13.54 -6.50 28.83
CA PRO A 134 12.27 -6.53 29.58
C PRO A 134 11.92 -5.20 30.28
N GLN A 135 12.85 -4.26 30.34
CA GLN A 135 12.68 -2.95 30.95
C GLN A 135 11.92 -1.96 30.07
N LYS A 136 11.43 -2.36 28.89
CA LYS A 136 10.60 -1.50 28.02
C LYS A 136 9.17 -1.35 28.52
N LYS A 137 8.65 -0.12 28.48
CA LYS A 137 7.25 0.22 28.76
C LYS A 137 6.68 1.10 27.67
N LEU A 138 5.39 0.91 27.39
CA LEU A 138 4.63 1.71 26.45
C LEU A 138 3.90 2.82 27.21
N LEU A 139 3.80 3.99 26.62
CA LEU A 139 3.02 5.12 27.11
C LEU A 139 2.12 5.62 25.97
N SER A 140 0.89 5.11 25.91
CA SER A 140 -0.10 5.43 24.89
C SER A 140 -1.40 5.99 25.49
N GLU A 141 -2.20 6.66 24.66
CA GLU A 141 -3.49 7.25 25.06
C GLU A 141 -4.54 6.23 25.48
N GLU A 142 -4.42 4.98 25.02
CA GLU A 142 -5.34 3.87 25.34
C GLU A 142 -5.17 3.34 26.77
N MET A 143 -4.07 3.69 27.43
CA MET A 143 -3.79 3.26 28.80
C MET A 143 -4.71 3.97 29.79
N SER A 144 -5.10 3.24 30.83
CA SER A 144 -5.81 3.83 31.96
C SER A 144 -4.93 4.86 32.68
N THR A 145 -5.55 5.84 33.35
CA THR A 145 -4.83 6.91 34.08
C THR A 145 -3.83 6.33 35.08
N SER A 146 -4.21 5.30 35.84
CA SER A 146 -3.35 4.68 36.86
C SER A 146 -2.10 4.00 36.25
N GLU A 147 -2.26 3.30 35.13
CA GLU A 147 -1.14 2.66 34.43
C GLU A 147 -0.20 3.70 33.82
N ARG A 148 -0.77 4.78 33.27
CA ARG A 148 -0.04 5.90 32.71
C ARG A 148 0.83 6.57 33.77
N ASP A 149 0.25 6.92 34.92
CA ASP A 149 0.97 7.54 36.04
C ASP A 149 2.09 6.64 36.55
N PHE A 150 1.84 5.33 36.61
CA PHE A 150 2.86 4.35 36.97
C PHE A 150 4.04 4.36 35.97
N VAL A 151 3.78 4.30 34.66
CA VAL A 151 4.83 4.32 33.64
C VAL A 151 5.62 5.63 33.68
N VAL A 152 4.94 6.77 33.78
CA VAL A 152 5.58 8.09 33.88
C VAL A 152 6.48 8.18 35.10
N SER A 153 6.03 7.71 36.26
CA SER A 153 6.83 7.71 37.49
C SER A 153 8.10 6.85 37.42
N LYS A 154 8.10 5.82 36.56
CA LYS A 154 9.23 4.89 36.38
C LYS A 154 10.13 5.25 35.22
N ALA A 155 9.65 6.04 34.25
CA ALA A 155 10.36 6.35 33.00
C ALA A 155 11.78 6.86 33.20
N ALA A 156 12.04 7.62 34.28
CA ALA A 156 13.35 8.22 34.58
C ALA A 156 14.22 7.40 35.56
N THR A 157 14.05 6.07 35.60
CA THR A 157 14.84 5.15 36.45
C THR A 157 15.93 4.42 35.66
N SER A 158 17.00 3.99 36.35
CA SER A 158 18.19 3.39 35.74
C SER A 158 17.88 2.20 34.81
N GLY A 159 18.19 2.34 33.52
CA GLY A 159 17.99 1.31 32.48
C GLY A 159 16.56 1.23 31.92
N GLN A 160 15.64 2.04 32.43
CA GLN A 160 14.26 2.05 31.95
C GLN A 160 14.19 2.56 30.50
N ILE A 161 13.37 1.88 29.69
CA ILE A 161 13.06 2.29 28.33
C ILE A 161 11.57 2.63 28.26
N THR A 162 11.23 3.82 27.80
CA THR A 162 9.84 4.26 27.63
C THR A 162 9.61 4.65 26.17
N ILE A 163 8.66 3.98 25.51
CA ILE A 163 8.23 4.30 24.16
C ILE A 163 6.88 5.03 24.25
N SER A 164 6.80 6.24 23.70
CA SER A 164 5.67 7.15 23.90
C SER A 164 5.23 7.84 22.61
N SER A 165 3.96 8.21 22.53
CA SER A 165 3.46 9.13 21.49
C SER A 165 3.84 10.59 21.82
N ALA A 166 3.97 11.42 20.79
CA ALA A 166 4.31 12.84 20.90
C ALA A 166 3.37 13.62 21.85
N VAL A 167 2.12 13.17 22.01
CA VAL A 167 1.12 13.74 22.90
C VAL A 167 1.62 13.85 24.34
N PHE A 168 2.39 12.86 24.83
CA PHE A 168 2.96 12.88 26.18
C PHE A 168 4.27 13.69 26.26
N GLY A 169 4.82 14.13 25.13
CA GLY A 169 5.88 15.14 25.09
C GLY A 169 5.39 16.49 25.63
N ARG A 170 4.08 16.73 25.56
CA ARG A 170 3.40 17.89 26.15
C ARG A 170 2.76 17.49 27.51
N GLY A 171 2.84 18.36 28.50
CA GLY A 171 2.13 18.20 29.79
C GLY A 171 2.62 17.10 30.77
N THR A 172 3.47 16.14 30.37
CA THR A 172 3.89 15.02 31.25
C THR A 172 5.25 15.25 31.91
N ASP A 173 5.37 15.01 33.21
CA ASP A 173 6.61 15.21 33.98
C ASP A 173 7.36 13.90 34.27
N PHE A 174 8.53 13.72 33.64
CA PHE A 174 9.41 12.56 33.83
C PHE A 174 10.48 12.85 34.87
N PHE A 175 10.07 13.02 36.12
CA PHE A 175 10.97 13.44 37.19
C PHE A 175 12.03 12.37 37.53
N CYS A 176 13.31 12.69 37.35
CA CYS A 176 14.40 11.77 37.65
C CYS A 176 14.81 11.86 39.14
N LYS A 177 14.38 10.87 39.94
CA LYS A 177 14.80 10.71 41.35
C LYS A 177 16.00 9.77 41.53
N ASP A 178 16.51 9.17 40.46
CA ASP A 178 17.55 8.13 40.51
C ASP A 178 18.96 8.72 40.31
N ASP A 179 19.75 8.77 41.39
CA ASP A 179 21.12 9.27 41.34
C ASP A 179 22.04 8.47 40.41
N ARG A 180 21.73 7.19 40.14
CA ARG A 180 22.52 6.38 39.21
C ARG A 180 22.38 6.90 37.78
N VAL A 181 21.17 7.32 37.40
CA VAL A 181 20.90 7.93 36.09
C VAL A 181 21.62 9.27 36.00
N GLN A 182 21.56 10.09 37.03
CA GLN A 182 22.23 11.40 37.06
C GLN A 182 23.76 11.30 36.94
N LYS A 183 24.39 10.36 37.67
CA LYS A 183 25.84 10.11 37.58
C LYS A 183 26.28 9.64 36.19
N LYS A 184 25.37 9.06 35.40
CA LYS A 184 25.62 8.54 34.05
C LYS A 184 25.16 9.49 32.93
N GLY A 185 24.87 10.75 33.24
CA GLY A 185 24.51 11.76 32.22
C GLY A 185 23.02 12.05 32.11
N GLY A 186 22.20 11.49 33.00
CA GLY A 186 20.77 11.79 33.09
C GLY A 186 19.91 11.05 32.07
N VAL A 187 18.64 11.47 31.98
CA VAL A 187 17.66 10.91 31.04
C VAL A 187 18.09 11.25 29.60
N HIS A 188 18.00 10.28 28.70
CA HIS A 188 18.18 10.50 27.28
C HIS A 188 16.83 10.53 26.58
N VAL A 189 16.57 11.56 25.78
CA VAL A 189 15.34 11.69 24.99
C VAL A 189 15.69 11.55 23.53
N ILE A 190 14.95 10.68 22.83
CA ILE A 190 15.03 10.50 21.39
C ILE A 190 13.70 10.98 20.81
N GLN A 191 13.76 11.99 19.95
CA GLN A 191 12.62 12.41 19.16
C GLN A 191 12.71 11.75 17.79
N ALA A 192 11.74 10.88 17.49
CA ALA A 192 11.73 10.03 16.31
C ALA A 192 10.94 10.64 15.13
N PHE A 193 10.82 11.97 15.09
CA PHE A 193 10.06 12.75 14.10
C PHE A 193 10.46 14.23 14.17
N LEU A 194 10.19 14.99 13.10
CA LEU A 194 10.37 16.45 13.12
C LEU A 194 9.06 17.09 13.57
N SER A 195 9.09 17.85 14.66
CA SER A 195 7.91 18.59 15.13
C SER A 195 7.50 19.65 14.12
N GLU A 196 6.20 19.77 13.87
CA GLU A 196 5.65 20.84 13.02
C GLU A 196 5.87 22.23 13.65
N GLU A 197 5.81 22.31 14.98
CA GLU A 197 6.06 23.53 15.73
C GLU A 197 7.39 23.47 16.49
N ARG A 198 8.09 24.61 16.54
CA ARG A 198 9.30 24.73 17.37
C ARG A 198 9.02 24.64 18.86
N SER A 199 7.84 25.11 19.28
CA SER A 199 7.36 25.04 20.66
C SER A 199 7.33 23.58 21.17
N GLU A 200 6.84 22.65 20.34
CA GLU A 200 6.73 21.23 20.67
C GLU A 200 8.10 20.58 20.84
N GLU A 201 9.02 20.81 19.90
CA GLU A 201 10.38 20.27 19.98
C GLU A 201 11.05 20.72 21.29
N ILE A 202 10.91 22.00 21.66
CA ILE A 202 11.47 22.54 22.90
C ILE A 202 10.77 21.93 24.13
N GLN A 203 9.46 21.67 24.07
CA GLN A 203 8.75 20.98 25.15
C GLN A 203 9.25 19.54 25.33
N ILE A 204 9.53 18.83 24.25
CA ILE A 204 10.09 17.47 24.25
C ILE A 204 11.53 17.50 24.79
N GLN A 205 12.36 18.44 24.32
CA GLN A 205 13.72 18.66 24.87
C GLN A 205 13.67 18.92 26.38
N GLY A 206 12.70 19.73 26.83
CA GLY A 206 12.45 20.02 28.24
C GLY A 206 11.93 18.83 29.07
N ARG A 207 11.72 17.64 28.48
CA ARG A 207 11.46 16.39 29.23
C ARG A 207 12.73 15.76 29.79
N THR A 208 13.91 16.23 29.38
CA THR A 208 15.19 15.89 30.00
C THR A 208 15.83 17.10 30.70
N ALA A 209 16.93 16.88 31.42
CA ALA A 209 17.72 17.92 32.10
C ALA A 209 16.94 18.87 33.04
N ARG A 210 15.82 18.40 33.62
CA ARG A 210 14.97 19.22 34.51
C ARG A 210 15.67 19.58 35.82
N GLN A 211 15.36 20.75 36.39
CA GLN A 211 15.85 21.20 37.70
C GLN A 211 17.39 21.15 37.85
N GLY A 212 18.12 21.57 36.83
CA GLY A 212 19.60 21.60 36.82
C GLY A 212 20.26 20.22 36.68
N LYS A 213 19.48 19.16 36.48
CA LYS A 213 19.98 17.80 36.24
C LYS A 213 20.62 17.67 34.86
N LYS A 214 21.48 16.66 34.69
CA LYS A 214 22.07 16.33 33.39
C LYS A 214 21.02 15.69 32.49
N GLY A 215 21.17 15.83 31.18
CA GLY A 215 20.31 15.20 30.20
C GLY A 215 20.86 15.36 28.79
N SER A 216 20.48 14.45 27.90
CA SER A 216 20.81 14.61 26.48
C SER A 216 19.64 14.31 25.57
N PHE A 217 19.62 14.95 24.42
CA PHE A 217 18.59 14.84 23.40
C PHE A 217 19.20 14.46 22.06
N GLN A 218 18.47 13.66 21.30
CA GLN A 218 18.82 13.28 19.94
C GLN A 218 17.57 13.24 19.08
N MET A 219 17.75 13.53 17.80
CA MET A 219 16.72 13.46 16.80
C MET A 219 17.09 12.37 15.78
N ILE A 220 16.18 11.42 15.59
CA ILE A 220 16.31 10.38 14.56
C ILE A 220 15.08 10.53 13.67
N LEU A 221 15.28 10.77 12.39
CA LEU A 221 14.22 11.10 11.44
C LEU A 221 14.19 10.07 10.32
N LEU A 222 13.01 9.86 9.75
CA LEU A 222 12.86 9.09 8.52
C LEU A 222 12.65 10.04 7.35
N GLU A 223 13.41 9.84 6.28
CA GLU A 223 13.34 10.68 5.08
C GLU A 223 11.93 10.70 4.45
N SER A 224 11.22 9.56 4.43
CA SER A 224 9.85 9.52 3.89
C SER A 224 8.88 10.44 4.63
N ASP A 225 9.05 10.56 5.94
CA ASP A 225 8.15 11.36 6.78
C ASP A 225 8.44 12.85 6.56
N LEU A 226 9.71 13.21 6.33
CA LEU A 226 10.09 14.57 5.93
C LEU A 226 9.54 14.95 4.54
N ILE A 227 9.48 13.98 3.62
CA ILE A 227 8.89 14.19 2.29
C ILE A 227 7.38 14.37 2.39
N GLU A 228 6.69 13.50 3.14
CA GLU A 228 5.23 13.48 3.30
C GLU A 228 4.74 14.72 4.06
N ASP A 229 5.32 15.02 5.22
CA ASP A 229 4.79 16.04 6.13
C ASP A 229 5.27 17.47 5.78
N PHE A 230 6.46 17.59 5.18
CA PHE A 230 7.10 18.89 4.90
C PHE A 230 7.37 19.15 3.41
N GLY A 231 7.04 18.22 2.51
CA GLY A 231 7.22 18.39 1.07
C GLY A 231 8.68 18.48 0.63
N LEU A 232 9.60 17.89 1.39
CA LEU A 232 11.02 17.82 1.02
C LEU A 232 11.23 16.92 -0.19
N ALA A 233 12.22 17.23 -1.03
CA ALA A 233 12.64 16.33 -2.11
C ALA A 233 13.61 15.27 -1.57
N LYS A 234 13.51 14.05 -2.10
CA LYS A 234 14.35 12.92 -1.70
C LYS A 234 15.84 13.24 -1.88
N GLY A 235 16.66 12.89 -0.89
CA GLY A 235 18.10 13.09 -0.91
C GLY A 235 18.58 14.50 -0.51
N VAL A 236 17.69 15.50 -0.46
CA VAL A 236 18.08 16.88 -0.13
C VAL A 236 18.61 16.97 1.29
N ALA A 237 17.89 16.41 2.27
CA ALA A 237 18.31 16.48 3.67
C ALA A 237 19.67 15.76 3.91
N SER A 238 19.92 14.67 3.19
CA SER A 238 21.16 13.91 3.23
C SER A 238 22.35 14.63 2.58
N SER A 239 22.10 15.63 1.72
CA SER A 239 23.13 16.43 1.04
C SER A 239 23.59 17.64 1.86
N VAL A 240 22.88 17.99 2.93
CA VAL A 240 23.23 19.12 3.80
C VAL A 240 24.37 18.73 4.74
N ALA A 241 25.36 19.61 4.90
CA ALA A 241 26.45 19.39 5.84
C ALA A 241 25.92 19.23 7.28
N LYS A 242 26.49 18.30 8.06
CA LYS A 242 26.01 17.98 9.43
C LYS A 242 25.88 19.23 10.33
N GLY A 243 26.80 20.19 10.23
CA GLY A 243 26.77 21.44 10.99
C GLY A 243 25.56 22.33 10.69
N ASP A 244 25.06 22.29 9.45
CA ASP A 244 23.97 23.13 8.98
C ASP A 244 22.61 22.42 9.01
N LEU A 245 22.61 21.09 9.20
CA LEU A 245 21.42 20.25 9.09
C LEU A 245 20.28 20.70 10.00
N TYR A 246 20.58 21.03 11.27
CA TYR A 246 19.54 21.52 12.18
C TYR A 246 18.91 22.83 11.70
N SER A 247 19.73 23.77 11.21
CA SER A 247 19.25 25.06 10.70
C SER A 247 18.40 24.89 9.44
N PHE A 248 18.78 23.96 8.57
CA PHE A 248 18.01 23.57 7.40
C PHE A 248 16.64 23.00 7.78
N LEU A 249 16.59 22.05 8.72
CA LEU A 249 15.34 21.48 9.22
C LEU A 249 14.44 22.54 9.87
N CYS A 250 15.01 23.52 10.58
CA CYS A 250 14.27 24.67 11.09
C CYS A 250 13.63 25.48 9.97
N GLY A 251 14.38 25.81 8.91
CA GLY A 251 13.84 26.57 7.77
C GLY A 251 12.72 25.83 7.03
N VAL A 252 12.86 24.50 6.88
CA VAL A 252 11.81 23.65 6.29
C VAL A 252 10.54 23.69 7.14
N ARG A 253 10.69 23.52 8.47
CA ARG A 253 9.59 23.62 9.42
C ARG A 253 8.90 24.98 9.36
N ASP A 254 9.65 26.07 9.41
CA ASP A 254 9.09 27.43 9.42
C ASP A 254 8.30 27.74 8.13
N LYS A 255 8.76 27.20 6.98
CA LYS A 255 8.04 27.29 5.70
C LYS A 255 6.71 26.54 5.74
N GLN A 256 6.70 25.32 6.28
CA GLN A 256 5.48 24.51 6.38
C GLN A 256 4.49 25.11 7.40
N HIS A 257 5.01 25.58 8.54
CA HIS A 257 4.23 26.27 9.56
C HIS A 257 3.52 27.51 9.00
N ARG A 258 4.22 28.33 8.20
CA ARG A 258 3.61 29.49 7.54
C ARG A 258 2.42 29.14 6.64
N LYS A 259 2.54 28.09 5.83
CA LYS A 259 1.42 27.60 4.99
C LYS A 259 0.23 27.17 5.85
N ARG A 260 0.49 26.54 6.99
CA ARG A 260 -0.57 26.16 7.93
C ARG A 260 -1.23 27.40 8.54
N CYS A 261 -0.46 28.42 8.94
CA CYS A 261 -1.01 29.69 9.41
C CYS A 261 -1.93 30.34 8.37
N GLU A 262 -1.53 30.36 7.10
CA GLU A 262 -2.37 30.86 6.00
C GLU A 262 -3.68 30.07 5.86
N ALA A 263 -3.62 28.73 5.95
CA ALA A 263 -4.81 27.89 5.93
C ALA A 263 -5.71 28.12 7.16
N VAL A 264 -5.13 28.32 8.35
CA VAL A 264 -5.87 28.65 9.57
C VAL A 264 -6.61 29.98 9.42
N GLU A 265 -5.96 31.02 8.89
CA GLU A 265 -6.61 32.31 8.62
C GLU A 265 -7.74 32.19 7.59
N SER A 266 -7.58 31.39 6.53
CA SER A 266 -8.65 31.10 5.58
C SER A 266 -9.85 30.41 6.24
N ASN A 267 -9.59 29.44 7.13
CA ASN A 267 -10.63 28.71 7.85
C ASN A 267 -11.32 29.56 8.93
N LEU A 268 -10.61 30.53 9.50
CA LEU A 268 -11.13 31.43 10.53
C LEU A 268 -12.33 32.24 10.04
N ALA A 269 -12.36 32.63 8.76
CA ALA A 269 -13.50 33.36 8.19
C ALA A 269 -14.81 32.55 8.26
N ALA A 270 -14.77 31.27 7.87
CA ALA A 270 -15.92 30.37 7.94
C ALA A 270 -16.34 30.12 9.40
N ALA A 271 -15.37 29.87 10.28
CA ALA A 271 -15.63 29.64 11.70
C ALA A 271 -16.26 30.88 12.38
N THR A 272 -15.77 32.09 12.05
CA THR A 272 -16.29 33.36 12.58
C THR A 272 -17.74 33.59 12.14
N GLN A 273 -18.09 33.22 10.91
CA GLN A 273 -19.46 33.31 10.43
C GLN A 273 -20.39 32.38 11.22
N SER A 274 -19.97 31.13 11.47
CA SER A 274 -20.74 30.17 12.28
C SER A 274 -20.92 30.63 13.73
N ASP A 275 -19.86 31.18 14.33
CA ASP A 275 -19.90 31.76 15.68
C ASP A 275 -20.90 32.94 15.75
N SER A 276 -20.81 33.88 14.80
CA SER A 276 -21.70 35.04 14.75
C SER A 276 -23.18 34.64 14.58
N ARG A 277 -23.48 33.68 13.68
CA ARG A 277 -24.85 33.17 13.51
C ARG A 277 -25.38 32.48 14.77
N THR A 278 -24.51 31.74 15.46
CA THR A 278 -24.85 31.11 16.74
C THR A 278 -25.19 32.18 17.78
N HIS A 279 -24.37 33.21 17.93
CA HIS A 279 -24.65 34.33 18.82
C HIS A 279 -25.97 35.03 18.49
N GLN A 280 -26.24 35.35 17.23
CA GLN A 280 -27.51 35.98 16.81
C GLN A 280 -28.73 35.13 17.19
N TYR A 281 -28.66 33.81 16.99
CA TYR A 281 -29.72 32.88 17.38
C TYR A 281 -29.95 32.92 18.90
N PHE A 282 -28.88 32.79 19.70
CA PHE A 282 -28.99 32.81 21.16
C PHE A 282 -29.42 34.17 21.70
N ASP A 283 -28.98 35.28 21.13
CA ASP A 283 -29.41 36.63 21.50
C ASP A 283 -30.91 36.83 21.24
N ALA A 284 -31.42 36.37 20.08
CA ALA A 284 -32.84 36.40 19.77
C ALA A 284 -33.67 35.54 20.74
N LEU A 285 -33.12 34.39 21.16
CA LEU A 285 -33.74 33.49 22.12
C LEU A 285 -33.78 34.10 23.53
N LEU A 286 -32.68 34.71 23.99
CA LEU A 286 -32.58 35.40 25.27
C LEU A 286 -33.45 36.66 25.32
N ALA A 287 -33.63 37.35 24.19
CA ALA A 287 -34.53 38.48 24.05
C ALA A 287 -36.03 38.09 23.98
N GLY A 288 -36.35 36.79 24.00
CA GLY A 288 -37.73 36.28 23.96
C GLY A 288 -38.41 36.36 22.59
N ASN A 289 -37.66 36.61 21.51
CA ASN A 289 -38.20 36.70 20.15
C ASN A 289 -38.22 35.33 19.46
N GLY A 290 -39.19 34.48 19.83
CA GLY A 290 -39.28 33.09 19.35
C GLY A 290 -39.41 32.94 17.83
N LYS A 291 -40.03 33.92 17.14
CA LYS A 291 -40.18 33.88 15.67
C LYS A 291 -38.84 34.09 14.96
N GLU A 292 -38.08 35.08 15.42
CA GLU A 292 -36.77 35.38 14.86
C GLU A 292 -35.74 34.32 15.26
N ALA A 293 -35.76 33.87 16.51
CA ALA A 293 -34.92 32.76 16.98
C ALA A 293 -35.19 31.47 16.17
N GLY A 294 -36.45 31.16 15.85
CA GLY A 294 -36.79 30.02 14.99
C GLY A 294 -36.27 30.15 13.56
N ARG A 295 -36.33 31.35 12.97
CA ARG A 295 -35.78 31.64 11.64
C ARG A 295 -34.25 31.50 11.62
N LEU A 296 -33.57 32.11 12.60
CA LEU A 296 -32.11 32.06 12.74
C LEU A 296 -31.62 30.64 13.03
N PHE A 297 -32.33 29.89 13.89
CA PHE A 297 -32.04 28.49 14.14
C PHE A 297 -32.20 27.64 12.89
N LEU A 298 -33.22 27.87 12.07
CA LEU A 298 -33.40 27.10 10.82
C LEU A 298 -32.25 27.36 9.84
N ASP A 299 -31.84 28.62 9.68
CA ASP A 299 -30.70 29.00 8.82
C ASP A 299 -29.39 28.40 9.33
N LEU A 300 -29.16 28.49 10.65
CA LEU A 300 -28.02 27.88 11.33
C LEU A 300 -28.03 26.34 11.18
N TYR A 301 -29.17 25.70 11.42
CA TYR A 301 -29.35 24.26 11.29
C TYR A 301 -29.18 23.79 9.84
N GLN A 302 -29.64 24.55 8.85
CA GLN A 302 -29.40 24.27 7.43
C GLN A 302 -27.92 24.41 7.07
N SER A 303 -27.20 25.36 7.69
CA SER A 303 -25.74 25.47 7.53
C SER A 303 -24.98 24.30 8.17
N PHE A 304 -25.53 23.67 9.22
CA PHE A 304 -25.01 22.44 9.82
C PHE A 304 -25.41 21.18 9.08
N LYS A 305 -26.55 21.22 8.39
CA LYS A 305 -27.08 20.07 7.68
C LYS A 305 -26.17 19.81 6.49
N LYS A 306 -25.31 18.78 6.62
CA LYS A 306 -24.78 18.07 5.45
C LYS A 306 -25.93 17.89 4.47
N LYS A 307 -25.69 18.11 3.17
CA LYS A 307 -26.69 17.96 2.11
C LYS A 307 -27.58 16.76 2.43
N GLN A 308 -28.90 16.96 2.43
CA GLN A 308 -29.86 15.89 2.70
C GLN A 308 -29.45 14.65 1.92
N MET A 309 -29.26 13.52 2.63
CA MET A 309 -28.97 12.23 2.01
C MET A 309 -30.04 11.98 0.94
N PRO A 310 -29.66 11.89 -0.34
CA PRO A 310 -30.61 11.56 -1.39
C PRO A 310 -31.19 10.18 -1.12
N SER A 311 -32.50 10.01 -1.30
CA SER A 311 -33.13 8.67 -1.27
C SER A 311 -32.59 7.77 -2.38
N GLU A 312 -32.08 8.40 -3.45
CA GLU A 312 -31.45 7.74 -4.58
C GLU A 312 -30.18 8.47 -5.01
N VAL A 313 -29.10 7.72 -5.22
CA VAL A 313 -27.81 8.24 -5.67
C VAL A 313 -27.40 7.51 -6.94
N ASP A 314 -27.21 8.28 -8.02
CA ASP A 314 -26.70 7.79 -9.29
C ASP A 314 -25.16 7.87 -9.30
N ILE A 315 -24.52 6.81 -9.78
CA ILE A 315 -23.06 6.66 -9.90
C ILE A 315 -22.70 6.30 -11.34
N ASP A 316 -21.83 7.10 -11.97
CA ASP A 316 -21.23 6.80 -13.26
C ASP A 316 -19.85 6.18 -13.07
N LEU A 317 -19.66 4.98 -13.63
CA LEU A 317 -18.40 4.25 -13.59
C LEU A 317 -17.93 3.93 -15.01
N ALA A 318 -16.84 4.55 -15.44
CA ALA A 318 -16.20 4.26 -16.72
C ALA A 318 -14.95 3.41 -16.54
N PHE A 319 -14.87 2.29 -17.26
CA PHE A 319 -13.69 1.44 -17.33
C PHE A 319 -12.92 1.72 -18.62
N ALA A 320 -11.71 2.26 -18.49
CA ALA A 320 -10.75 2.38 -19.58
C ALA A 320 -9.73 1.24 -19.44
N VAL A 321 -9.77 0.25 -20.32
CA VAL A 321 -8.99 -0.99 -20.22
C VAL A 321 -8.02 -1.08 -21.38
N ASP A 322 -6.75 -1.28 -21.03
CA ASP A 322 -5.70 -1.60 -21.97
C ASP A 322 -5.98 -2.95 -22.66
N ILE A 323 -5.97 -2.95 -24.00
CA ILE A 323 -6.24 -4.13 -24.83
C ILE A 323 -5.09 -4.41 -25.82
N THR A 324 -3.88 -3.93 -25.54
CA THR A 324 -2.71 -4.22 -26.38
C THR A 324 -2.15 -5.62 -26.16
N GLY A 325 -1.18 -6.03 -26.99
CA GLY A 325 -0.59 -7.36 -26.93
C GLY A 325 0.07 -7.69 -25.58
N SER A 326 0.61 -6.70 -24.88
CA SER A 326 1.26 -6.86 -23.56
C SER A 326 0.29 -7.36 -22.49
N MET A 327 -0.99 -6.97 -22.60
CA MET A 327 -2.05 -7.38 -21.68
C MET A 327 -2.39 -8.87 -21.73
N GLY A 328 -1.88 -9.64 -22.69
CA GLY A 328 -2.12 -11.08 -22.86
C GLY A 328 -2.07 -11.92 -21.57
N PRO A 329 -0.98 -11.84 -20.75
CA PRO A 329 -0.86 -12.55 -19.48
C PRO A 329 -1.84 -12.08 -18.40
N TYR A 330 -2.40 -10.88 -18.53
CA TYR A 330 -3.25 -10.22 -17.55
C TYR A 330 -4.74 -10.30 -17.89
N VAL A 331 -5.12 -10.73 -19.10
CA VAL A 331 -6.52 -10.85 -19.54
C VAL A 331 -7.39 -11.62 -18.54
N GLY A 332 -6.90 -12.75 -18.02
CA GLY A 332 -7.64 -13.55 -17.04
C GLY A 332 -7.93 -12.78 -15.75
N ALA A 333 -6.91 -12.11 -15.21
CA ALA A 333 -7.01 -11.30 -13.99
C ALA A 333 -7.89 -10.06 -14.18
N ALA A 334 -7.79 -9.39 -15.34
CA ALA A 334 -8.63 -8.25 -15.69
C ALA A 334 -10.12 -8.63 -15.73
N ARG A 335 -10.44 -9.77 -16.36
CA ARG A 335 -11.81 -10.29 -16.44
C ARG A 335 -12.40 -10.60 -15.07
N GLU A 336 -11.66 -11.32 -14.22
CA GLU A 336 -12.16 -11.67 -12.90
C GLU A 336 -12.26 -10.44 -11.99
N THR A 337 -11.31 -9.51 -12.06
CA THR A 337 -11.36 -8.24 -11.31
C THR A 337 -12.60 -7.41 -11.67
N LEU A 338 -12.86 -7.22 -12.97
CA LEU A 338 -14.06 -6.51 -13.45
C LEU A 338 -15.35 -7.21 -13.00
N LYS A 339 -15.38 -8.54 -13.07
CA LYS A 339 -16.51 -9.33 -12.61
C LYS A 339 -16.71 -9.20 -11.10
N CYS A 340 -15.66 -9.18 -10.28
CA CYS A 340 -15.77 -8.97 -8.83
C CYS A 340 -16.25 -7.56 -8.46
N ILE A 341 -15.81 -6.53 -9.20
CA ILE A 341 -16.25 -5.14 -8.98
C ILE A 341 -17.75 -5.00 -9.26
N LEU A 342 -18.24 -5.66 -10.30
CA LEU A 342 -19.59 -5.47 -10.83
C LEU A 342 -20.62 -6.52 -10.39
N LYS A 343 -20.21 -7.76 -10.09
CA LYS A 343 -21.09 -8.89 -9.77
C LYS A 343 -20.69 -9.64 -8.50
N GLY A 344 -21.70 -10.20 -7.83
CA GLY A 344 -21.52 -11.01 -6.61
C GLY A 344 -21.65 -10.20 -5.31
N SER A 345 -21.40 -10.87 -4.19
CA SER A 345 -21.49 -10.30 -2.83
C SER A 345 -20.36 -9.33 -2.48
N GLY A 346 -19.34 -9.20 -3.33
CA GLY A 346 -18.21 -8.28 -3.20
C GLY A 346 -18.28 -7.05 -4.13
N SER A 347 -19.39 -6.87 -4.85
CA SER A 347 -19.58 -5.77 -5.80
C SER A 347 -19.77 -4.41 -5.13
N ILE A 348 -19.56 -3.32 -5.88
CA ILE A 348 -19.77 -1.94 -5.39
C ILE A 348 -21.20 -1.75 -4.90
N ALA A 349 -22.18 -2.20 -5.69
CA ALA A 349 -23.59 -2.11 -5.32
C ALA A 349 -23.89 -2.83 -3.99
N SER A 350 -23.41 -4.07 -3.83
CA SER A 350 -23.69 -4.84 -2.61
C SER A 350 -23.02 -4.26 -1.36
N LYS A 351 -21.79 -3.74 -1.47
CA LYS A 351 -21.09 -3.10 -0.35
C LYS A 351 -21.77 -1.80 0.06
N LEU A 352 -22.11 -0.95 -0.91
CA LEU A 352 -22.83 0.30 -0.65
C LEU A 352 -24.18 0.03 0.01
N GLN A 353 -24.95 -0.94 -0.50
CA GLN A 353 -26.23 -1.33 0.09
C GLN A 353 -26.09 -1.90 1.51
N SER A 354 -25.04 -2.68 1.80
CA SER A 354 -24.82 -3.21 3.15
C SER A 354 -24.38 -2.16 4.17
N LYS A 355 -23.57 -1.18 3.75
CA LYS A 355 -23.16 -0.06 4.60
C LYS A 355 -24.32 0.92 4.82
N PHE A 356 -25.18 1.08 3.82
CA PHE A 356 -26.27 2.05 3.82
C PHE A 356 -27.57 1.42 3.31
N PRO A 357 -28.28 0.65 4.16
CA PRO A 357 -29.50 -0.05 3.75
C PRO A 357 -30.65 0.90 3.39
N GLU A 358 -30.56 2.18 3.79
CA GLU A 358 -31.62 3.18 3.60
C GLU A 358 -31.49 4.00 2.30
N ILE A 359 -30.41 3.82 1.53
CA ILE A 359 -30.18 4.51 0.24
C ILE A 359 -30.28 3.51 -0.91
N GLN A 360 -30.95 3.92 -1.98
CA GLN A 360 -30.92 3.21 -3.25
C GLN A 360 -29.78 3.74 -4.12
N PHE A 361 -28.84 2.85 -4.49
CA PHE A 361 -27.74 3.19 -5.40
C PHE A 361 -28.02 2.68 -6.80
N ARG A 362 -27.92 3.56 -7.80
CA ARG A 362 -28.03 3.20 -9.21
C ARG A 362 -26.68 3.37 -9.88
N ILE A 363 -26.14 2.30 -10.45
CA ILE A 363 -24.81 2.31 -11.09
C ILE A 363 -24.98 2.21 -12.60
N ARG A 364 -24.43 3.19 -13.32
CA ARG A 364 -24.33 3.16 -14.77
C ARG A 364 -22.88 2.94 -15.16
N ILE A 365 -22.65 2.05 -16.13
CA ILE A 365 -21.32 1.56 -16.48
C ILE A 365 -21.01 1.90 -17.94
N ALA A 366 -19.83 2.45 -18.19
CA ALA A 366 -19.27 2.62 -19.52
C ALA A 366 -17.97 1.81 -19.67
N SER A 367 -17.72 1.30 -20.88
CA SER A 367 -16.56 0.45 -21.18
C SER A 367 -15.82 0.97 -22.41
N LEU A 368 -14.55 1.30 -22.25
CA LEU A 368 -13.61 1.72 -23.29
C LEU A 368 -12.41 0.79 -23.27
N GLY A 369 -12.18 0.06 -24.36
CA GLY A 369 -10.88 -0.54 -24.64
C GLY A 369 -9.99 0.48 -25.34
N TYR A 370 -8.73 0.61 -24.95
CA TYR A 370 -7.77 1.48 -25.66
C TYR A 370 -6.48 0.73 -25.99
N ARG A 371 -5.79 1.21 -27.02
CA ARG A 371 -4.49 0.73 -27.51
C ARG A 371 -3.53 1.89 -27.71
N ASP A 372 -2.33 1.57 -28.15
CA ASP A 372 -1.30 2.50 -28.59
C ASP A 372 -1.78 3.45 -29.70
N ILE A 373 -1.14 4.61 -29.79
CA ILE A 373 -1.40 5.70 -30.74
C ILE A 373 -1.27 5.22 -32.19
N ASP A 374 -0.35 4.28 -32.43
CA ASP A 374 -0.04 3.76 -33.77
C ASP A 374 -1.14 2.84 -34.34
N ASP A 375 -2.11 2.40 -33.52
CA ASP A 375 -3.20 1.51 -33.94
C ASP A 375 -4.36 2.24 -34.66
N ALA A 376 -4.26 3.57 -34.87
CA ALA A 376 -5.15 4.40 -35.68
C ALA A 376 -6.66 4.12 -35.46
N SER A 377 -7.38 3.56 -36.44
CA SER A 377 -8.83 3.29 -36.33
C SER A 377 -9.19 2.20 -35.30
N SER A 378 -8.20 1.45 -34.81
CA SER A 378 -8.36 0.43 -33.78
C SER A 378 -7.86 0.88 -32.40
N GLN A 379 -7.46 2.14 -32.27
CA GLN A 379 -6.99 2.75 -31.03
C GLN A 379 -8.02 2.70 -29.90
N PHE A 380 -9.31 2.83 -30.22
CA PHE A 380 -10.40 2.80 -29.24
C PHE A 380 -11.49 1.81 -29.62
N VAL A 381 -11.92 0.99 -28.65
CA VAL A 381 -13.05 0.06 -28.77
C VAL A 381 -14.07 0.42 -27.68
N GLU A 382 -15.09 1.18 -28.06
CA GLU A 382 -16.17 1.60 -27.16
C GLU A 382 -17.53 1.07 -27.62
N SER A 383 -18.44 0.89 -26.68
CA SER A 383 -19.83 0.50 -26.97
C SER A 383 -20.71 1.73 -27.01
N VAL A 384 -21.10 2.16 -28.21
CA VAL A 384 -21.99 3.31 -28.42
C VAL A 384 -23.41 2.81 -28.70
N ARG A 385 -24.37 3.22 -27.87
CA ARG A 385 -25.79 2.89 -28.04
C ARG A 385 -26.46 3.86 -29.02
N GLY A 386 -27.66 3.52 -29.50
CA GLY A 386 -28.30 4.15 -30.67
C GLY A 386 -28.49 5.69 -30.65
N ARG A 387 -28.36 6.37 -29.50
CA ARG A 387 -28.38 7.85 -29.38
C ARG A 387 -27.02 8.49 -29.13
N GLY A 388 -25.93 7.72 -29.13
CA GLY A 388 -24.59 8.18 -28.75
C GLY A 388 -24.25 8.05 -27.27
N GLU A 389 -25.04 7.28 -26.51
CA GLU A 389 -24.83 7.03 -25.07
C GLU A 389 -23.81 5.91 -24.84
N HIS A 390 -22.89 6.10 -23.89
CA HIS A 390 -21.84 5.13 -23.55
C HIS A 390 -22.14 4.35 -22.26
N PHE A 391 -23.02 4.88 -21.41
CA PHE A 391 -23.37 4.28 -20.14
C PHE A 391 -24.56 3.31 -20.25
N THR A 392 -24.47 2.16 -19.58
CA THR A 392 -25.54 1.15 -19.46
C THR A 392 -25.74 0.74 -18.00
N GLU A 393 -26.99 0.49 -17.61
CA GLU A 393 -27.32 -0.13 -16.32
C GLU A 393 -27.20 -1.67 -16.39
N ASN A 394 -27.08 -2.23 -17.60
CA ASN A 394 -26.94 -3.67 -17.80
C ASN A 394 -25.47 -4.10 -17.62
N VAL A 395 -25.17 -4.62 -16.45
CA VAL A 395 -23.84 -5.13 -16.08
C VAL A 395 -23.34 -6.22 -17.05
N ASP A 396 -24.23 -7.10 -17.53
CA ASP A 396 -23.84 -8.17 -18.46
C ASP A 396 -23.37 -7.64 -19.81
N GLU A 397 -24.03 -6.61 -20.31
CA GLU A 397 -23.65 -5.93 -21.56
C GLU A 397 -22.28 -5.27 -21.42
N ALA A 398 -22.04 -4.53 -20.34
CA ALA A 398 -20.76 -3.88 -20.08
C ALA A 398 -19.60 -4.88 -19.99
N ILE A 399 -19.81 -6.02 -19.31
CA ILE A 399 -18.82 -7.10 -19.20
C ILE A 399 -18.58 -7.78 -20.55
N GLN A 400 -19.62 -7.99 -21.36
CA GLN A 400 -19.49 -8.62 -22.69
C GLN A 400 -18.64 -7.77 -23.64
N VAL A 401 -18.81 -6.45 -23.63
CA VAL A 401 -18.03 -5.50 -24.45
C VAL A 401 -16.53 -5.64 -24.12
N ILE A 402 -16.17 -5.59 -22.83
CA ILE A 402 -14.77 -5.71 -22.41
C ILE A 402 -14.24 -7.11 -22.68
N ASN A 403 -15.03 -8.16 -22.42
CA ASN A 403 -14.60 -9.54 -22.70
C ASN A 403 -14.30 -9.78 -24.18
N LYS A 404 -15.09 -9.17 -25.07
CA LYS A 404 -14.88 -9.21 -26.52
C LYS A 404 -13.63 -8.43 -26.91
N ALA A 405 -13.40 -7.26 -26.31
CA ALA A 405 -12.20 -6.45 -26.57
C ALA A 405 -10.92 -7.17 -26.10
N LEU A 406 -10.96 -7.81 -24.92
CA LEU A 406 -9.88 -8.62 -24.35
C LEU A 406 -9.75 -10.03 -24.95
N ALA A 407 -10.61 -10.42 -25.90
CA ALA A 407 -10.52 -11.76 -26.50
C ALA A 407 -9.29 -11.92 -27.40
N ASN A 408 -8.88 -10.84 -28.07
CA ASN A 408 -7.74 -10.80 -28.99
C ASN A 408 -6.87 -9.56 -28.69
N PRO A 409 -6.16 -9.51 -27.54
CA PRO A 409 -5.19 -8.46 -27.27
C PRO A 409 -4.19 -8.39 -28.42
N SER A 410 -4.09 -7.22 -29.05
CA SER A 410 -3.33 -7.00 -30.27
C SER A 410 -3.05 -5.52 -30.44
N GLY A 411 -2.00 -5.18 -31.20
CA GLY A 411 -1.48 -3.82 -31.26
C GLY A 411 -0.32 -3.61 -30.29
N GLY A 412 0.17 -2.38 -30.23
CA GLY A 412 1.42 -2.00 -29.59
C GLY A 412 2.54 -1.82 -30.61
N GLY A 413 3.01 -0.59 -30.77
CA GLY A 413 4.15 -0.21 -31.59
C GLY A 413 5.43 -0.01 -30.76
N ASP A 414 5.28 0.50 -29.53
CA ASP A 414 6.36 0.62 -28.55
C ASP A 414 5.97 0.07 -27.16
N VAL A 415 6.75 0.40 -26.13
CA VAL A 415 6.55 -0.11 -24.76
C VAL A 415 5.50 0.72 -24.00
N ALA A 416 5.21 1.93 -24.46
CA ALA A 416 4.28 2.84 -23.84
C ALA A 416 2.91 2.79 -24.52
N GLU A 417 1.89 3.24 -23.78
CA GLU A 417 0.50 3.16 -24.22
C GLU A 417 -0.21 4.52 -24.13
N ASP A 418 -1.30 4.65 -24.86
CA ASP A 418 -2.06 5.90 -24.98
C ASP A 418 -3.04 6.16 -23.81
N HIS A 419 -2.48 6.31 -22.60
CA HIS A 419 -3.29 6.66 -21.43
C HIS A 419 -3.96 8.03 -21.58
N LEU A 420 -3.28 9.00 -22.20
CA LEU A 420 -3.80 10.37 -22.35
C LEU A 420 -4.97 10.43 -23.33
N GLY A 421 -4.88 9.73 -24.46
CA GLY A 421 -5.98 9.62 -25.41
C GLY A 421 -7.18 8.88 -24.82
N ALA A 422 -6.96 7.80 -24.06
CA ALA A 422 -8.03 7.09 -23.37
C ALA A 422 -8.78 7.99 -22.37
N MET A 423 -8.05 8.71 -21.52
CA MET A 423 -8.62 9.66 -20.56
C MET A 423 -9.34 10.81 -21.26
N ASN A 424 -8.73 11.39 -22.30
CA ASN A 424 -9.33 12.47 -23.07
C ASN A 424 -10.62 12.00 -23.77
N ARG A 425 -10.63 10.80 -24.36
CA ARG A 425 -11.81 10.22 -25.03
C ARG A 425 -12.98 10.08 -24.06
N CYS A 426 -12.75 9.48 -22.89
CA CYS A 426 -13.77 9.36 -21.85
C CYS A 426 -14.27 10.73 -21.36
N SER A 427 -13.38 11.70 -21.17
CA SER A 427 -13.74 13.04 -20.67
C SER A 427 -14.49 13.90 -21.70
N THR A 428 -14.39 13.56 -23.00
CA THR A 428 -14.98 14.31 -24.11
C THR A 428 -16.28 13.70 -24.63
N TRP A 429 -16.76 12.61 -24.02
CA TRP A 429 -18.06 12.03 -24.34
C TRP A 429 -19.21 13.06 -24.27
N PRO A 430 -20.29 12.87 -25.05
CA PRO A 430 -21.41 13.80 -25.16
C PRO A 430 -21.97 14.25 -23.82
N SER A 431 -22.65 15.40 -23.78
CA SER A 431 -23.28 15.95 -22.57
C SER A 431 -24.37 15.06 -21.94
N GLN A 432 -24.76 14.00 -22.65
CA GLN A 432 -25.73 12.99 -22.21
C GLN A 432 -25.06 11.92 -21.32
N ASP A 433 -23.74 11.84 -21.36
CA ASP A 433 -22.90 10.99 -20.50
C ASP A 433 -22.35 11.81 -19.33
N TRP A 434 -21.92 11.14 -18.25
CA TRP A 434 -21.41 11.80 -17.03
C TRP A 434 -22.43 12.71 -16.33
N THR A 435 -23.71 12.30 -16.31
CA THR A 435 -24.81 13.07 -15.69
C THR A 435 -25.04 12.74 -14.22
N SER A 436 -24.38 11.71 -13.69
CA SER A 436 -24.54 11.30 -12.29
C SER A 436 -23.90 12.28 -11.30
N GLN A 437 -24.34 12.21 -10.04
CA GLN A 437 -23.77 13.03 -8.95
C GLN A 437 -22.33 12.62 -8.62
N ILE A 438 -22.00 11.35 -8.90
CA ILE A 438 -20.71 10.75 -8.58
C ILE A 438 -20.18 10.09 -9.84
N LYS A 439 -18.92 10.37 -10.16
CA LYS A 439 -18.31 10.02 -11.44
C LYS A 439 -16.92 9.48 -11.22
N PHE A 440 -16.71 8.24 -11.66
CA PHE A 440 -15.43 7.56 -11.54
C PHE A 440 -14.92 7.09 -12.89
N MET A 441 -13.64 7.30 -13.12
CA MET A 441 -12.91 6.72 -14.25
C MET A 441 -11.84 5.79 -13.70
N MET A 442 -11.85 4.54 -14.17
CA MET A 442 -10.86 3.53 -13.79
C MET A 442 -10.03 3.15 -15.00
N LEU A 443 -8.74 3.50 -14.96
CA LEU A 443 -7.77 3.17 -16.00
C LEU A 443 -7.02 1.89 -15.62
N PHE A 444 -7.09 0.86 -16.45
CA PHE A 444 -6.38 -0.41 -16.30
C PHE A 444 -5.25 -0.49 -17.34
N THR A 445 -4.03 -0.83 -16.92
CA THR A 445 -2.86 -0.97 -17.81
C THR A 445 -1.76 -1.83 -17.20
N ASP A 446 -0.92 -2.43 -18.04
CA ASP A 446 0.33 -3.08 -17.65
C ASP A 446 1.59 -2.36 -18.13
N ALA A 447 1.44 -1.20 -18.78
CA ALA A 447 2.50 -0.49 -19.49
C ALA A 447 2.61 1.00 -19.08
N PRO A 448 3.78 1.65 -19.25
CA PRO A 448 3.95 3.08 -18.99
C PRO A 448 3.19 3.98 -19.97
N CYS A 449 3.00 5.26 -19.62
CA CYS A 449 2.45 6.25 -20.54
C CYS A 449 3.55 6.85 -21.40
N HIS A 450 3.24 7.27 -22.62
CA HIS A 450 4.16 8.03 -23.46
C HIS A 450 4.68 9.28 -22.72
N GLY A 451 5.99 9.51 -22.79
CA GLY A 451 6.69 10.59 -22.11
C GLY A 451 6.96 10.34 -20.63
N MET A 452 6.58 9.18 -20.08
CA MET A 452 6.70 8.87 -18.65
C MET A 452 7.33 7.50 -18.35
N LEU A 453 8.19 7.00 -19.25
CA LEU A 453 8.84 5.70 -19.08
C LEU A 453 9.82 5.69 -17.89
N PRO A 454 9.93 4.56 -17.16
CA PRO A 454 10.92 4.42 -16.12
C PRO A 454 12.36 4.35 -16.69
N PRO A 455 13.39 4.79 -15.93
CA PRO A 455 14.77 4.83 -16.40
C PRO A 455 15.32 3.48 -16.88
N SER A 456 14.82 2.37 -16.32
CA SER A 456 15.19 1.00 -16.68
C SER A 456 14.76 0.59 -18.09
N SER A 457 13.78 1.27 -18.68
CA SER A 457 13.23 0.96 -20.01
C SER A 457 13.95 1.70 -21.15
N THR A 458 14.87 2.61 -20.82
CA THR A 458 15.58 3.48 -21.78
C THR A 458 16.59 2.75 -22.68
N ASN A 459 16.94 1.50 -22.36
CA ASN A 459 17.87 0.68 -23.14
C ASN A 459 17.21 -0.14 -24.27
N HIS A 460 15.87 -0.09 -24.41
CA HIS A 460 15.17 -0.73 -25.52
C HIS A 460 15.18 0.17 -26.77
N PRO A 461 15.65 -0.31 -27.94
CA PRO A 461 15.40 0.40 -29.20
C PRO A 461 13.89 0.49 -29.44
N ASN A 462 13.37 1.67 -29.74
CA ASN A 462 11.94 2.01 -29.84
C ASN A 462 11.15 1.87 -28.52
N ALA A 463 11.71 2.35 -27.40
CA ALA A 463 10.99 2.34 -26.12
C ALA A 463 9.76 3.26 -26.11
N ASP A 464 9.83 4.42 -26.78
CA ASP A 464 8.73 5.40 -26.84
C ASP A 464 8.86 6.28 -28.10
N HIS A 465 7.99 6.06 -29.08
CA HIS A 465 7.92 6.85 -30.31
C HIS A 465 7.36 8.25 -30.09
N TYR A 466 6.61 8.47 -28.99
CA TYR A 466 5.89 9.72 -28.71
C TYR A 466 6.33 10.42 -27.42
N GLY A 467 7.53 10.13 -26.91
CA GLY A 467 8.01 10.61 -25.61
C GLY A 467 8.24 12.11 -25.46
N VAL A 468 8.15 12.88 -26.55
CA VAL A 468 8.32 14.34 -26.53
C VAL A 468 6.98 15.07 -26.61
N ARG A 469 6.05 14.61 -27.47
CA ARG A 469 4.72 15.21 -27.67
C ARG A 469 3.73 14.18 -28.19
N HIS A 470 2.53 14.19 -27.64
CA HIS A 470 1.40 13.44 -28.16
C HIS A 470 0.97 13.98 -29.55
N PRO A 471 0.70 13.14 -30.57
CA PRO A 471 0.39 13.60 -31.94
C PRO A 471 -0.85 14.49 -32.05
N GLN A 472 -1.84 14.26 -31.20
CA GLN A 472 -3.06 15.08 -31.11
C GLN A 472 -2.86 16.39 -30.29
N GLY A 473 -1.63 16.70 -29.85
CA GLY A 473 -1.33 17.87 -29.02
C GLY A 473 -1.88 17.79 -27.60
N LEU A 474 -2.25 16.59 -27.12
CA LEU A 474 -2.72 16.37 -25.75
C LEU A 474 -1.58 16.59 -24.77
N THR A 475 -1.88 17.30 -23.69
CA THR A 475 -0.98 17.45 -22.54
C THR A 475 -1.70 16.93 -21.30
N VAL A 476 -0.94 16.50 -20.31
CA VAL A 476 -1.48 15.98 -19.05
C VAL A 476 -2.37 17.02 -18.38
N GLU A 477 -1.95 18.29 -18.42
CA GLU A 477 -2.70 19.42 -17.85
C GLU A 477 -4.04 19.63 -18.54
N ASN A 478 -4.08 19.58 -19.89
CA ASN A 478 -5.32 19.77 -20.63
C ASN A 478 -6.33 18.63 -20.36
N VAL A 479 -5.85 17.39 -20.32
CA VAL A 479 -6.68 16.22 -20.04
C VAL A 479 -7.20 16.24 -18.60
N PHE A 480 -6.34 16.56 -17.64
CA PHE A 480 -6.74 16.69 -16.24
C PHE A 480 -7.69 17.85 -16.00
N GLY A 481 -7.51 19.00 -16.67
CA GLY A 481 -8.48 20.09 -16.63
C GLY A 481 -9.87 19.65 -17.11
N ASN A 482 -9.95 18.84 -18.18
CA ASN A 482 -11.24 18.31 -18.64
C ASN A 482 -11.89 17.34 -17.64
N ILE A 483 -11.10 16.47 -17.01
CA ILE A 483 -11.54 15.55 -15.96
C ILE A 483 -12.05 16.32 -14.74
N MET A 484 -11.30 17.32 -14.27
CA MET A 484 -11.64 18.15 -13.10
C MET A 484 -12.87 19.02 -13.37
N LYS A 485 -12.99 19.62 -14.57
CA LYS A 485 -14.19 20.38 -14.97
C LYS A 485 -15.47 19.57 -14.94
N ARG A 486 -15.38 18.26 -15.21
CA ARG A 486 -16.52 17.34 -15.15
C ARG A 486 -16.71 16.69 -13.78
N ASP A 487 -15.83 16.97 -12.82
CA ASP A 487 -15.81 16.40 -11.48
C ASP A 487 -15.73 14.87 -11.50
N ILE A 488 -14.79 14.34 -12.28
CA ILE A 488 -14.53 12.90 -12.41
C ILE A 488 -13.35 12.52 -11.52
N ASP A 489 -13.55 11.56 -10.63
CA ASP A 489 -12.49 11.01 -9.78
C ASP A 489 -11.76 9.87 -10.51
N LEU A 490 -10.42 9.94 -10.55
CA LEU A 490 -9.58 9.03 -11.33
C LEU A 490 -8.92 7.94 -10.47
N PHE A 491 -9.09 6.70 -10.89
CA PHE A 491 -8.43 5.52 -10.37
C PHE A 491 -7.44 4.96 -11.39
N PHE A 492 -6.21 4.70 -10.96
CA PHE A 492 -5.16 4.12 -11.78
C PHE A 492 -4.85 2.70 -11.29
N CYS A 493 -5.16 1.70 -12.10
CA CYS A 493 -5.08 0.29 -11.78
C CYS A 493 -3.95 -0.38 -12.58
N SER A 494 -2.84 -0.69 -11.92
CA SER A 494 -1.65 -1.23 -12.59
C SER A 494 -1.51 -2.74 -12.43
N PHE A 495 -1.40 -3.47 -13.55
CA PHE A 495 -1.03 -4.88 -13.58
C PHE A 495 0.48 -5.13 -13.52
N ASN A 496 1.29 -4.08 -13.73
CA ASN A 496 2.74 -4.17 -13.63
C ASN A 496 3.30 -2.90 -12.94
N PRO A 497 3.25 -2.85 -11.59
CA PRO A 497 3.68 -1.67 -10.83
C PRO A 497 5.15 -1.29 -11.06
N ALA A 498 5.99 -2.23 -11.52
CA ALA A 498 7.39 -1.94 -11.84
C ALA A 498 7.52 -1.11 -13.14
N ALA A 499 6.68 -1.39 -14.15
CA ALA A 499 6.66 -0.67 -15.41
C ALA A 499 5.93 0.69 -15.30
N THR A 500 4.86 0.75 -14.52
CA THR A 500 4.01 1.96 -14.38
C THR A 500 4.49 2.94 -13.31
N GLN A 501 5.50 2.59 -12.51
CA GLN A 501 5.92 3.37 -11.33
C GLN A 501 6.20 4.85 -11.65
N GLN A 502 6.87 5.13 -12.77
CA GLN A 502 7.22 6.50 -13.15
C GLN A 502 6.00 7.29 -13.61
N THR A 503 5.14 6.67 -14.45
CA THR A 503 3.82 7.20 -14.83
C THR A 503 2.98 7.55 -13.62
N GLU A 504 2.86 6.64 -12.65
CA GLU A 504 2.06 6.84 -11.44
C GLU A 504 2.53 8.06 -10.63
N ARG A 505 3.85 8.24 -10.49
CA ARG A 505 4.43 9.37 -9.76
C ARG A 505 4.20 10.69 -10.47
N GLU A 506 4.46 10.76 -11.78
CA GLU A 506 4.31 11.99 -12.53
C GLU A 506 2.83 12.39 -12.68
N LEU A 507 1.93 11.45 -12.97
CA LEU A 507 0.49 11.74 -13.01
C LEU A 507 -0.03 12.23 -11.66
N LYS A 508 0.33 11.59 -10.54
CA LYS A 508 -0.05 12.07 -9.20
C LYS A 508 0.44 13.49 -8.92
N LYS A 509 1.71 13.74 -9.23
CA LYS A 509 2.33 15.05 -9.01
C LYS A 509 1.65 16.13 -9.84
N ILE A 510 1.37 15.88 -11.12
CA ILE A 510 0.72 16.86 -12.01
C ILE A 510 -0.73 17.08 -11.56
N TYR A 511 -1.46 16.02 -11.20
CA TYR A 511 -2.84 16.12 -10.73
C TYR A 511 -2.96 16.92 -9.43
N LEU A 512 -2.08 16.67 -8.45
CA LEU A 512 -2.10 17.37 -7.17
C LEU A 512 -1.75 18.86 -7.29
N ASN A 513 -0.84 19.20 -8.20
CA ASN A 513 -0.39 20.58 -8.41
C ASN A 513 -1.21 21.34 -9.48
N HIS A 514 -2.27 20.74 -10.02
CA HIS A 514 -3.05 21.36 -11.08
C HIS A 514 -3.85 22.58 -10.56
N PRO A 515 -3.86 23.73 -11.25
CA PRO A 515 -4.53 24.95 -10.77
C PRO A 515 -6.04 24.79 -10.51
N GLU A 516 -6.71 23.90 -11.24
CA GLU A 516 -8.15 23.63 -11.07
C GLU A 516 -8.45 22.64 -9.93
N ASN A 517 -7.43 22.03 -9.29
CA ASN A 517 -7.59 21.09 -8.18
C ASN A 517 -7.68 21.80 -6.82
N THR A 518 -8.72 22.61 -6.63
CA THR A 518 -8.92 23.38 -5.39
C THR A 518 -9.31 22.52 -4.18
N ALA A 519 -9.76 21.28 -4.42
CA ALA A 519 -10.21 20.33 -3.40
C ALA A 519 -9.11 19.35 -2.93
N GLN A 520 -7.86 19.52 -3.39
CA GLN A 520 -6.73 18.62 -3.09
C GLN A 520 -7.08 17.13 -3.36
N LYS A 521 -7.80 16.86 -4.45
CA LYS A 521 -8.11 15.49 -4.85
C LYS A 521 -6.82 14.80 -5.31
N GLU A 522 -6.68 13.52 -5.00
CA GLU A 522 -5.55 12.69 -5.41
C GLU A 522 -5.98 11.58 -6.36
N ILE A 523 -5.09 11.17 -7.27
CA ILE A 523 -5.28 9.96 -8.07
C ILE A 523 -5.07 8.74 -7.16
N THR A 524 -6.11 7.90 -7.08
CA THR A 524 -6.02 6.66 -6.30
C THR A 524 -5.33 5.58 -7.16
N VAL A 525 -4.12 5.17 -6.75
CA VAL A 525 -3.36 4.11 -7.43
C VAL A 525 -3.58 2.79 -6.72
N ILE A 526 -3.99 1.77 -7.49
CA ILE A 526 -4.23 0.42 -6.99
C ILE A 526 -3.35 -0.57 -7.77
N PRO A 527 -2.33 -1.17 -7.14
CA PRO A 527 -1.59 -2.26 -7.75
C PRO A 527 -2.45 -3.52 -7.77
N LEU A 528 -2.65 -4.09 -8.97
CA LEU A 528 -3.47 -5.29 -9.22
C LEU A 528 -2.68 -6.60 -9.09
N VAL A 529 -1.37 -6.51 -8.83
CA VAL A 529 -0.48 -7.63 -8.51
C VAL A 529 0.07 -7.44 -7.10
N GLN A 530 0.27 -8.54 -6.36
CA GLN A 530 0.96 -8.45 -5.08
C GLN A 530 2.37 -7.89 -5.28
N ASN A 531 2.60 -6.68 -4.76
CA ASN A 531 3.95 -6.26 -4.45
C ASN A 531 4.51 -7.24 -3.42
N ASN A 532 5.37 -8.16 -3.85
CA ASN A 532 6.27 -8.89 -2.94
C ASN A 532 7.36 -7.94 -2.39
N GLN A 533 6.99 -6.69 -2.05
CA GLN A 533 7.77 -5.82 -1.18
C GLN A 533 7.48 -6.15 0.28
N THR A 534 7.69 -7.40 0.65
CA THR A 534 7.92 -7.82 2.03
C THR A 534 8.89 -9.00 1.99
N SER A 535 10.17 -8.70 1.81
CA SER A 535 11.34 -9.43 2.35
C SER A 535 12.63 -8.83 1.76
N VAL A 536 13.02 -7.63 2.22
CA VAL A 536 14.44 -7.26 2.16
C VAL A 536 15.09 -7.98 3.34
N VAL A 537 15.83 -9.04 3.06
CA VAL A 537 16.72 -9.68 4.04
C VAL A 537 18.05 -8.94 3.97
N GLU A 538 18.34 -8.20 5.04
CA GLU A 538 19.66 -7.69 5.40
C GLU A 538 20.66 -8.87 5.47
N ALA A 539 21.82 -8.68 4.84
CA ALA A 539 22.94 -9.59 4.98
C ALA A 539 23.48 -9.54 6.42
N GLY A 540 23.37 -10.66 7.15
CA GLY A 540 24.18 -10.92 8.34
C GLY A 540 23.44 -11.34 9.61
N SER A 541 22.94 -12.58 9.65
CA SER A 541 23.05 -13.47 10.83
C SER A 541 22.41 -14.82 10.51
N ALA A 542 23.20 -15.88 10.54
CA ALA A 542 22.78 -17.24 10.20
C ALA A 542 21.73 -17.81 11.18
N LEU A 543 20.84 -18.64 10.59
CA LEU A 543 20.03 -19.74 11.17
C LEU A 543 18.50 -19.59 11.10
N SER A 544 17.94 -19.68 9.88
CA SER A 544 16.74 -20.47 9.52
C SER A 544 16.54 -20.35 8.00
N GLY A 545 16.69 -21.46 7.26
CA GLY A 545 16.74 -21.48 5.80
C GLY A 545 15.37 -21.31 5.13
N GLY A 546 15.32 -20.56 4.03
CA GLY A 546 14.16 -20.51 3.15
C GLY A 546 14.16 -19.34 2.17
N HIS A 547 15.11 -19.27 1.23
CA HIS A 547 15.12 -18.21 0.22
C HIS A 547 15.43 -18.68 -1.22
N GLY A 548 14.93 -19.86 -1.61
CA GLY A 548 14.86 -20.29 -3.03
C GLY A 548 14.05 -21.58 -3.24
N LYS A 549 13.61 -21.87 -4.46
CA LYS A 549 13.04 -23.16 -4.88
C LYS A 549 14.11 -23.98 -5.61
N HIS A 550 14.12 -25.29 -5.41
CA HIS A 550 14.84 -26.22 -6.28
C HIS A 550 13.84 -26.90 -7.18
N ILE A 551 13.84 -26.52 -8.45
CA ILE A 551 12.88 -26.92 -9.46
C ILE A 551 13.49 -28.07 -10.26
N VAL A 552 12.89 -29.25 -10.18
CA VAL A 552 13.33 -30.46 -10.86
C VAL A 552 12.35 -30.76 -11.98
N PHE A 553 12.76 -30.49 -13.22
CA PHE A 553 12.01 -30.88 -14.40
C PHE A 553 12.32 -32.34 -14.75
N VAL A 554 11.28 -33.15 -14.90
CA VAL A 554 11.36 -34.53 -15.39
C VAL A 554 10.53 -34.59 -16.67
N LEU A 555 11.22 -34.52 -17.81
CA LEU A 555 10.63 -34.29 -19.14
C LEU A 555 10.77 -35.54 -20.01
N ASP A 556 9.64 -35.99 -20.57
CA ASP A 556 9.58 -37.10 -21.51
C ASP A 556 10.18 -36.71 -22.87
N GLU A 557 11.18 -37.46 -23.31
CA GLU A 557 11.84 -37.35 -24.61
C GLU A 557 11.64 -38.59 -25.50
N SER A 558 10.58 -39.37 -25.26
CA SER A 558 10.21 -40.53 -26.06
C SER A 558 9.96 -40.21 -27.54
N GLY A 559 9.91 -41.25 -28.37
CA GLY A 559 9.77 -41.14 -29.83
C GLY A 559 8.52 -40.36 -30.27
N SER A 560 7.43 -40.42 -29.48
CA SER A 560 6.18 -39.68 -29.73
C SER A 560 6.35 -38.15 -29.60
N MET A 561 7.37 -37.71 -28.86
CA MET A 561 7.62 -36.29 -28.59
C MET A 561 8.39 -35.55 -29.70
N ASN A 562 8.86 -36.24 -30.74
CA ASN A 562 9.74 -35.66 -31.77
C ASN A 562 9.20 -34.37 -32.40
N HIS A 563 7.91 -34.34 -32.74
CA HIS A 563 7.26 -33.17 -33.37
C HIS A 563 6.83 -32.08 -32.38
N SER A 564 6.83 -32.39 -31.08
CA SER A 564 6.35 -31.52 -30.01
C SER A 564 7.47 -30.98 -29.11
N TRP A 565 8.69 -31.50 -29.24
CA TRP A 565 9.83 -31.19 -28.39
C TRP A 565 10.22 -29.71 -28.41
N SER A 566 10.16 -29.07 -29.58
CA SER A 566 10.41 -27.62 -29.71
C SER A 566 9.44 -26.79 -28.86
N GLY A 567 8.18 -27.22 -28.77
CA GLY A 567 7.15 -26.61 -27.92
C GLY A 567 7.43 -26.80 -26.42
N VAL A 568 7.94 -27.96 -26.01
CA VAL A 568 8.35 -28.22 -24.63
C VAL A 568 9.54 -27.34 -24.23
N VAL A 569 10.54 -27.22 -25.10
CA VAL A 569 11.70 -26.36 -24.86
C VAL A 569 11.28 -24.89 -24.77
N ALA A 570 10.32 -24.45 -25.60
CA ALA A 570 9.75 -23.11 -25.50
C ALA A 570 9.03 -22.87 -24.16
N ALA A 571 8.18 -23.80 -23.73
CA ALA A 571 7.47 -23.73 -22.44
C ALA A 571 8.43 -23.71 -21.24
N TYR A 572 9.49 -24.53 -21.28
CA TYR A 572 10.56 -24.53 -20.30
C TYR A 572 11.30 -23.17 -20.25
N ASN A 573 11.65 -22.61 -21.40
CA ASN A 573 12.32 -21.29 -21.45
C ASN A 573 11.43 -20.17 -20.93
N GLN A 574 10.13 -20.19 -21.23
CA GLN A 574 9.17 -19.22 -20.69
C GLN A 574 9.02 -19.35 -19.17
N TYR A 575 9.00 -20.57 -18.63
CA TYR A 575 9.04 -20.80 -17.19
C TYR A 575 10.26 -20.13 -16.54
N LEU A 576 11.45 -20.39 -17.09
CA LEU A 576 12.69 -19.79 -16.58
C LEU A 576 12.64 -18.27 -16.65
N HIS A 577 12.16 -17.71 -17.77
CA HIS A 577 12.03 -16.28 -17.96
C HIS A 577 11.11 -15.64 -16.91
N ARG A 578 9.95 -16.24 -16.65
CA ARG A 578 9.00 -15.76 -15.63
C ARG A 578 9.60 -15.80 -14.22
N ARG A 579 10.36 -16.85 -13.87
CA ARG A 579 11.03 -16.95 -12.56
C ARG A 579 12.15 -15.90 -12.41
N ARG A 580 12.88 -15.59 -13.49
CA ARG A 580 13.90 -14.52 -13.52
C ARG A 580 13.28 -13.13 -13.36
N GLN A 581 12.19 -12.85 -14.08
CA GLN A 581 11.45 -11.59 -13.96
C GLN A 581 10.92 -11.35 -12.53
N ASN A 582 10.52 -12.42 -11.83
CA ASN A 582 10.08 -12.38 -10.44
C ASN A 582 11.23 -12.25 -9.40
N GLN A 583 12.44 -11.86 -9.81
CA GLN A 583 13.64 -11.67 -8.95
C GLN A 583 14.05 -12.90 -8.10
N ASN A 584 13.86 -14.13 -8.61
CA ASN A 584 14.24 -15.36 -7.91
C ASN A 584 15.55 -16.00 -8.46
N ASP A 585 16.62 -15.22 -8.60
CA ASP A 585 17.91 -15.73 -9.10
C ASP A 585 18.60 -16.72 -8.15
N SER A 586 18.12 -16.85 -6.91
CA SER A 586 18.52 -17.86 -5.95
C SER A 586 17.91 -19.25 -6.21
N ASP A 587 16.97 -19.38 -7.15
CA ASP A 587 16.38 -20.67 -7.51
C ASP A 587 17.39 -21.59 -8.20
N LEU A 588 17.30 -22.89 -7.86
CA LEU A 588 18.09 -23.94 -8.47
C LEU A 588 17.22 -24.71 -9.47
N VAL A 589 17.78 -25.07 -10.61
CA VAL A 589 17.12 -25.88 -11.64
C VAL A 589 17.90 -27.17 -11.85
N SER A 590 17.16 -28.28 -11.90
CA SER A 590 17.64 -29.56 -12.40
C SER A 590 16.71 -30.03 -13.51
N VAL A 591 17.27 -30.66 -14.54
CA VAL A 591 16.53 -31.20 -15.69
C VAL A 591 16.94 -32.64 -15.88
N VAL A 592 15.94 -33.51 -15.84
CA VAL A 592 16.00 -34.93 -16.12
C VAL A 592 15.20 -35.15 -17.40
N GLN A 593 15.86 -35.70 -18.42
CA GLN A 593 15.20 -36.14 -19.64
C GLN A 593 15.14 -37.66 -19.62
N PHE A 594 13.99 -38.23 -20.00
CA PHE A 594 13.79 -39.66 -19.93
C PHE A 594 13.07 -40.22 -21.15
N ASP A 595 13.44 -41.45 -21.50
CA ASP A 595 12.75 -42.35 -22.41
C ASP A 595 12.51 -43.70 -21.70
N CYS A 596 13.13 -44.80 -22.14
CA CYS A 596 13.28 -46.03 -21.37
C CYS A 596 14.53 -46.03 -20.46
N SER A 597 15.37 -45.03 -20.63
CA SER A 597 16.58 -44.70 -19.88
C SER A 597 16.47 -43.25 -19.38
N VAL A 598 17.34 -42.87 -18.45
CA VAL A 598 17.29 -41.53 -17.83
C VAL A 598 18.63 -40.87 -17.91
N ARG A 599 18.63 -39.59 -18.31
CA ARG A 599 19.81 -38.73 -18.24
C ARG A 599 19.48 -37.44 -17.49
N THR A 600 20.37 -37.06 -16.58
CA THR A 600 20.31 -35.76 -15.91
C THR A 600 21.13 -34.77 -16.73
N THR A 601 20.47 -33.90 -17.48
CA THR A 601 21.09 -32.91 -18.37
C THR A 601 21.56 -31.69 -17.58
N VAL A 602 20.82 -31.34 -16.52
CA VAL A 602 21.14 -30.21 -15.63
C VAL A 602 20.98 -30.68 -14.19
N LYS A 603 22.00 -30.45 -13.35
CA LYS A 603 21.95 -30.78 -11.92
C LYS A 603 22.24 -29.54 -11.08
N MET A 604 21.24 -29.10 -10.32
CA MET A 604 21.31 -28.02 -9.32
C MET A 604 22.07 -26.78 -9.80
N GLN A 605 21.74 -26.30 -11.00
CA GLN A 605 22.33 -25.07 -11.53
C GLN A 605 21.51 -23.85 -11.15
N PRO A 606 22.12 -22.70 -10.85
CA PRO A 606 21.39 -21.44 -10.68
C PRO A 606 20.57 -21.10 -11.93
N LEU A 607 19.43 -20.44 -11.73
CA LEU A 607 18.51 -20.06 -12.80
C LEU A 607 19.19 -19.27 -13.94
N SER A 608 20.23 -18.48 -13.65
CA SER A 608 21.02 -17.73 -14.64
C SER A 608 21.91 -18.59 -15.54
N ARG A 609 22.26 -19.81 -15.12
CA ARG A 609 23.13 -20.75 -15.85
C ARG A 609 22.37 -21.93 -16.47
N ALA A 610 21.05 -22.01 -16.27
CA ALA A 610 20.23 -23.05 -16.87
C ALA A 610 20.30 -22.95 -18.42
N PRO A 611 20.53 -24.07 -19.13
CA PRO A 611 20.64 -24.07 -20.59
C PRO A 611 19.31 -23.69 -21.24
N SER A 612 19.37 -22.94 -22.34
CA SER A 612 18.20 -22.52 -23.12
C SER A 612 17.79 -23.50 -24.22
N SER A 613 18.59 -24.52 -24.47
CA SER A 613 18.32 -25.60 -25.42
C SER A 613 18.50 -26.95 -24.74
N LEU A 614 17.60 -27.89 -25.01
CA LEU A 614 17.67 -29.27 -24.55
C LEU A 614 17.69 -30.20 -25.76
N ASP A 615 18.70 -31.06 -25.85
CA ASP A 615 18.84 -32.01 -26.97
C ASP A 615 17.79 -33.12 -26.88
N TYR A 616 17.37 -33.68 -28.01
CA TYR A 616 16.38 -34.77 -28.10
C TYR A 616 17.04 -36.08 -28.57
N ARG A 617 16.71 -37.22 -27.95
CA ARG A 617 17.26 -38.55 -28.34
C ARG A 617 16.22 -39.55 -28.85
N GLY A 618 14.98 -39.50 -28.38
CA GLY A 618 13.92 -40.42 -28.78
C GLY A 618 14.09 -41.84 -28.22
N GLY A 619 12.99 -42.48 -27.81
CA GLY A 619 13.00 -43.83 -27.25
C GLY A 619 11.61 -44.29 -26.77
N GLY A 620 11.55 -45.32 -25.91
CA GLY A 620 10.31 -45.74 -25.24
C GLY A 620 9.92 -44.84 -24.07
N THR A 621 8.86 -45.15 -23.33
CA THR A 621 8.41 -44.36 -22.16
C THR A 621 8.40 -45.24 -20.90
N CYS A 622 9.25 -44.95 -19.93
CA CYS A 622 9.28 -45.65 -18.63
C CYS A 622 9.29 -44.65 -17.46
N PHE A 623 8.30 -44.71 -16.58
CA PHE A 623 8.11 -43.75 -15.49
C PHE A 623 8.95 -44.06 -14.25
N THR A 624 9.19 -45.33 -13.91
CA THR A 624 9.93 -45.65 -12.67
C THR A 624 11.35 -45.09 -12.65
N PRO A 625 12.18 -45.30 -13.69
CA PRO A 625 13.53 -44.74 -13.70
C PRO A 625 13.50 -43.21 -13.61
N ALA A 626 12.57 -42.56 -14.32
CA ALA A 626 12.42 -41.11 -14.36
C ALA A 626 12.02 -40.54 -12.98
N ALA A 627 11.04 -41.18 -12.33
CA ALA A 627 10.60 -40.83 -10.99
C ALA A 627 11.72 -41.01 -9.96
N GLN A 628 12.49 -42.10 -10.03
CA GLN A 628 13.62 -42.35 -9.14
C GLN A 628 14.71 -41.27 -9.27
N ALA A 629 15.06 -40.88 -10.49
CA ALA A 629 16.03 -39.81 -10.73
C ALA A 629 15.53 -38.44 -10.24
N GLY A 630 14.28 -38.09 -10.55
CA GLY A 630 13.65 -36.86 -10.07
C GLY A 630 13.57 -36.81 -8.53
N CYS A 631 13.19 -37.92 -7.89
CA CYS A 631 13.15 -38.05 -6.44
C CYS A 631 14.53 -37.95 -5.79
N SER A 632 15.55 -38.58 -6.39
CA SER A 632 16.94 -38.49 -5.93
C SER A 632 17.46 -37.05 -5.94
N LEU A 633 17.11 -36.26 -6.97
CA LEU A 633 17.44 -34.84 -7.02
C LEU A 633 16.63 -34.00 -6.04
N ALA A 634 15.33 -34.27 -5.89
CA ALA A 634 14.46 -33.58 -4.95
C ALA A 634 14.89 -33.81 -3.49
N THR A 635 15.33 -35.02 -3.15
CA THR A 635 15.87 -35.36 -1.81
C THR A 635 17.25 -34.77 -1.54
N GLN A 636 18.05 -34.51 -2.58
CA GLN A 636 19.34 -33.81 -2.49
C GLN A 636 19.18 -32.27 -2.39
N THR A 637 17.96 -31.75 -2.34
CA THR A 637 17.70 -30.30 -2.26
C THR A 637 18.36 -29.69 -1.02
N PRO A 638 19.11 -28.58 -1.15
CA PRO A 638 19.68 -27.87 0.00
C PRO A 638 18.61 -27.46 1.01
N ARG A 639 18.93 -27.50 2.31
CA ARG A 639 17.99 -27.11 3.38
C ARG A 639 17.48 -25.65 3.28
N SER A 640 18.18 -24.80 2.52
CA SER A 640 17.78 -23.42 2.22
C SER A 640 16.68 -23.30 1.15
N HIS A 641 16.36 -24.40 0.46
CA HIS A 641 15.47 -24.41 -0.70
C HIS A 641 14.30 -25.38 -0.54
N ARG A 642 13.17 -25.08 -1.18
CA ARG A 642 12.01 -25.98 -1.24
C ARG A 642 12.03 -26.82 -2.53
N PRO A 643 11.88 -28.15 -2.46
CA PRO A 643 11.84 -29.00 -3.65
C PRO A 643 10.49 -28.90 -4.36
N VAL A 644 10.54 -28.64 -5.67
CA VAL A 644 9.40 -28.67 -6.59
C VAL A 644 9.74 -29.62 -7.73
N VAL A 645 8.88 -30.59 -8.02
CA VAL A 645 9.05 -31.50 -9.16
C VAL A 645 7.96 -31.25 -10.19
N VAL A 646 8.37 -31.06 -11.45
CA VAL A 646 7.48 -30.99 -12.61
C VAL A 646 7.71 -32.24 -13.44
N PHE A 647 6.78 -33.19 -13.39
CA PHE A 647 6.81 -34.45 -14.13
C PHE A 647 5.89 -34.36 -15.34
N MET A 648 6.39 -34.63 -16.54
CA MET A 648 5.62 -34.50 -17.78
C MET A 648 5.78 -35.74 -18.66
N SER A 649 4.67 -36.20 -19.26
CA SER A 649 4.63 -37.33 -20.20
C SER A 649 3.55 -37.12 -21.27
N ASP A 650 3.80 -37.60 -22.49
CA ASP A 650 2.81 -37.64 -23.57
C ASP A 650 2.22 -39.03 -23.85
N GLY A 651 2.80 -40.06 -23.25
CA GLY A 651 2.36 -41.45 -23.33
C GLY A 651 1.98 -42.04 -21.98
N GLY A 652 1.76 -43.36 -21.97
CA GLY A 652 1.57 -44.19 -20.78
C GLY A 652 2.62 -45.29 -20.70
N THR A 653 2.71 -45.94 -19.54
CA THR A 653 3.61 -47.07 -19.26
C THR A 653 2.81 -48.28 -18.77
N ASP A 654 3.46 -49.38 -18.42
CA ASP A 654 2.82 -50.52 -17.76
C ASP A 654 2.25 -50.12 -16.38
N GLU A 655 1.08 -50.63 -15.99
CA GLU A 655 0.46 -50.26 -14.70
C GLU A 655 1.36 -50.50 -13.48
N ASN A 656 2.21 -51.53 -13.54
CA ASN A 656 3.17 -51.84 -12.47
C ASN A 656 4.27 -50.78 -12.40
N ASP A 657 4.71 -50.26 -13.53
CA ASP A 657 5.71 -49.19 -13.63
C ASP A 657 5.15 -47.85 -13.12
N ALA A 658 3.91 -47.51 -13.49
CA ALA A 658 3.23 -46.32 -12.97
C ALA A 658 3.03 -46.37 -11.44
N LYS A 659 2.68 -47.55 -10.89
CA LYS A 659 2.55 -47.75 -9.43
C LYS A 659 3.90 -47.67 -8.71
N ALA A 660 4.96 -48.20 -9.31
CA ALA A 660 6.31 -48.11 -8.76
C ALA A 660 6.86 -46.65 -8.78
N ALA A 661 6.55 -45.89 -9.83
CA ALA A 661 6.83 -44.45 -9.90
C ALA A 661 6.11 -43.66 -8.80
N ALA A 662 4.80 -43.90 -8.60
CA ALA A 662 4.01 -43.29 -7.52
C ALA A 662 4.58 -43.63 -6.13
N SER A 663 5.00 -44.89 -5.91
CA SER A 663 5.63 -45.33 -4.66
C SER A 663 6.97 -44.63 -4.40
N SER A 664 7.72 -44.31 -5.46
CA SER A 664 8.99 -43.57 -5.36
C SER A 664 8.75 -42.12 -4.91
N PHE A 665 7.74 -41.42 -5.46
CA PHE A 665 7.37 -40.08 -5.04
C PHE A 665 6.84 -40.03 -3.60
N ALA A 666 6.02 -41.01 -3.20
CA ALA A 666 5.54 -41.12 -1.82
C ALA A 666 6.72 -41.30 -0.82
N SER A 667 7.67 -42.17 -1.15
CA SER A 667 8.87 -42.43 -0.33
C SER A 667 9.78 -41.21 -0.24
N ALA A 668 9.95 -40.47 -1.35
CA ALA A 668 10.70 -39.23 -1.39
C ALA A 668 10.05 -38.13 -0.55
N ASN A 669 8.73 -37.96 -0.65
CA ASN A 669 7.98 -36.99 0.16
C ASN A 669 8.10 -37.29 1.66
N GLN A 670 8.03 -38.57 2.08
CA GLN A 670 8.25 -38.94 3.48
C GLN A 670 9.67 -38.61 3.96
N SER A 671 10.67 -38.84 3.11
CA SER A 671 12.07 -38.54 3.41
C SER A 671 12.32 -37.02 3.53
N ILE A 672 11.73 -36.21 2.64
CA ILE A 672 11.81 -34.74 2.65
C ILE A 672 11.10 -34.18 3.89
N ARG A 673 9.92 -34.71 4.25
CA ARG A 673 9.19 -34.31 5.47
C ARG A 673 10.00 -34.55 6.74
N ARG A 674 10.70 -35.69 6.83
CA ARG A 674 11.60 -36.00 7.96
C ARG A 674 12.85 -35.11 8.01
N GLY A 675 13.34 -34.65 6.86
CA GLY A 675 14.61 -33.90 6.77
C GLY A 675 14.48 -32.38 6.86
N ILE A 676 13.48 -31.78 6.20
CA ILE A 676 13.37 -30.32 5.98
C ILE A 676 12.06 -29.74 6.57
N ASN A 677 11.20 -30.57 7.18
CA ASN A 677 9.88 -30.18 7.70
C ASN A 677 9.02 -29.42 6.65
N THR A 678 9.14 -29.82 5.38
CA THR A 678 8.36 -29.32 4.25
C THR A 678 7.86 -30.48 3.41
N GLU A 679 6.81 -30.25 2.64
CA GLU A 679 6.28 -31.25 1.70
C GLU A 679 6.82 -31.03 0.28
N LEU A 680 6.91 -32.11 -0.49
CA LEU A 680 7.24 -32.04 -1.91
C LEU A 680 6.07 -31.42 -2.69
N GLU A 681 6.34 -30.37 -3.47
CA GLU A 681 5.38 -29.79 -4.41
C GLU A 681 5.50 -30.56 -5.74
N LEU A 682 4.53 -31.44 -6.05
CA LEU A 682 4.55 -32.29 -7.24
C LEU A 682 3.52 -31.79 -8.28
N HIS A 683 3.99 -31.42 -9.46
CA HIS A 683 3.17 -31.05 -10.60
C HIS A 683 3.33 -32.10 -11.70
N VAL A 684 2.24 -32.75 -12.09
CA VAL A 684 2.22 -33.78 -13.13
C VAL A 684 1.49 -33.24 -14.35
N ILE A 685 2.09 -33.33 -15.53
CA ILE A 685 1.57 -32.75 -16.77
C ILE A 685 1.35 -33.86 -17.80
N ALA A 686 0.10 -34.05 -18.20
CA ALA A 686 -0.29 -34.88 -19.33
C ALA A 686 -0.26 -34.04 -20.62
N PHE A 687 0.60 -34.40 -21.57
CA PHE A 687 0.79 -33.65 -22.80
C PHE A 687 0.24 -34.42 -24.01
N GLY A 688 -0.57 -33.79 -24.85
CA GLY A 688 -1.16 -34.41 -26.04
C GLY A 688 -2.27 -35.43 -25.74
N GLY A 689 -2.87 -35.97 -26.80
CA GLY A 689 -4.01 -36.90 -26.71
C GLY A 689 -3.63 -38.36 -26.40
N GLY A 690 -2.35 -38.69 -26.37
CA GLY A 690 -1.82 -40.04 -26.11
C GLY A 690 -1.53 -40.34 -24.63
N ALA A 691 -1.61 -39.34 -23.76
CA ALA A 691 -1.22 -39.46 -22.37
C ALA A 691 -2.26 -40.22 -21.53
N ASP A 692 -1.83 -41.21 -20.74
CA ASP A 692 -2.72 -41.90 -19.80
C ASP A 692 -2.92 -41.06 -18.52
N THR A 693 -3.98 -40.26 -18.52
CA THR A 693 -4.32 -39.38 -17.40
C THR A 693 -4.59 -40.14 -16.10
N ARG A 694 -5.01 -41.41 -16.14
CA ARG A 694 -5.26 -42.21 -14.93
C ARG A 694 -3.95 -42.56 -14.23
N GLN A 695 -2.94 -42.94 -15.00
CA GLN A 695 -1.61 -43.24 -14.47
C GLN A 695 -0.95 -41.99 -13.87
N LEU A 696 -1.02 -40.87 -14.58
CA LEU A 696 -0.47 -39.58 -14.13
C LEU A 696 -1.22 -39.03 -12.89
N GLN A 697 -2.53 -39.24 -12.81
CA GLN A 697 -3.31 -38.91 -11.61
C GLN A 697 -2.93 -39.77 -10.40
N SER A 698 -2.65 -41.07 -10.60
CA SER A 698 -2.14 -41.94 -9.55
C SER A 698 -0.79 -41.44 -9.00
N ILE A 699 0.09 -40.97 -9.89
CA ILE A 699 1.38 -40.38 -9.51
C ILE A 699 1.20 -39.09 -8.72
N ALA A 700 0.33 -38.16 -9.16
CA ALA A 700 0.07 -36.93 -8.42
C ALA A 700 -0.48 -37.21 -7.01
N ASN A 701 -1.45 -38.13 -6.89
CA ASN A 701 -2.09 -38.49 -5.63
C ASN A 701 -1.14 -39.19 -4.63
N SER A 702 0.06 -39.60 -5.05
CA SER A 702 1.09 -40.16 -4.16
C SER A 702 1.62 -39.15 -3.14
N THR A 703 1.40 -37.85 -3.36
CA THR A 703 1.75 -36.77 -2.44
C THR A 703 0.51 -35.96 -2.07
N GLY A 704 0.41 -35.50 -0.82
CA GLY A 704 -0.75 -34.72 -0.35
C GLY A 704 -0.96 -33.38 -1.06
N ASN A 705 0.06 -32.88 -1.76
CA ASN A 705 0.05 -31.63 -2.52
C ASN A 705 0.30 -31.82 -4.04
N GLY A 706 0.11 -33.04 -4.55
CA GLY A 706 0.30 -33.33 -5.97
C GLY A 706 -0.84 -32.79 -6.85
N ARG A 707 -0.50 -32.25 -8.02
CA ARG A 707 -1.46 -31.66 -8.97
C ARG A 707 -1.29 -32.25 -10.35
N VAL A 708 -2.39 -32.38 -11.09
CA VAL A 708 -2.38 -32.83 -12.48
C VAL A 708 -2.82 -31.69 -13.39
N TYR A 709 -2.11 -31.52 -14.49
CA TYR A 709 -2.41 -30.59 -15.57
C TYR A 709 -2.54 -31.37 -16.87
N VAL A 710 -3.43 -30.92 -17.74
CA VAL A 710 -3.63 -31.51 -19.07
C VAL A 710 -3.39 -30.42 -20.10
N SER A 711 -2.58 -30.72 -21.11
CA SER A 711 -2.26 -29.81 -22.20
C SER A 711 -2.44 -30.50 -23.54
N ALA A 712 -3.27 -29.95 -24.42
CA ALA A 712 -3.50 -30.53 -25.74
C ALA A 712 -2.43 -30.13 -26.77
N ASN A 713 -1.72 -29.01 -26.56
CA ASN A 713 -0.74 -28.47 -27.51
C ASN A 713 0.35 -27.63 -26.82
N ALA A 714 1.38 -27.21 -27.56
CA ALA A 714 2.52 -26.46 -27.03
C ALA A 714 2.17 -25.06 -26.45
N ALA A 715 1.12 -24.41 -26.96
CA ALA A 715 0.68 -23.12 -26.43
C ALA A 715 0.03 -23.28 -25.04
N GLN A 716 -0.88 -24.25 -24.88
CA GLN A 716 -1.45 -24.58 -23.58
C GLN A 716 -0.40 -25.07 -22.58
N LEU A 717 0.63 -25.77 -23.05
CA LEU A 717 1.72 -26.24 -22.21
C LEU A 717 2.50 -25.07 -21.61
N SER A 718 2.73 -24.05 -22.43
CA SER A 718 3.38 -22.81 -22.02
C SER A 718 2.57 -22.10 -20.93
N ASP A 719 1.25 -22.00 -21.09
CA ASP A 719 0.35 -21.45 -20.07
C ASP A 719 0.39 -22.24 -18.76
N VAL A 720 0.40 -23.58 -18.82
CA VAL A 720 0.52 -24.45 -17.65
C VAL A 720 1.84 -24.22 -16.92
N PHE A 721 2.96 -24.16 -17.64
CA PHE A 721 4.28 -23.90 -17.06
C PHE A 721 4.32 -22.50 -16.42
N VAL A 722 3.79 -21.50 -17.11
CA VAL A 722 3.62 -20.13 -16.61
C VAL A 722 2.78 -20.15 -15.32
N ASN A 723 1.65 -20.85 -15.28
CA ASN A 723 0.80 -21.00 -14.10
C ASN A 723 1.50 -21.69 -12.91
N ILE A 724 2.28 -22.74 -13.18
CA ILE A 724 3.10 -23.41 -12.17
C ILE A 724 4.19 -22.46 -11.63
N ALA A 725 4.77 -21.61 -12.48
CA ALA A 725 5.74 -20.59 -12.06
C ALA A 725 5.11 -19.48 -11.20
N GLY A 726 3.81 -19.19 -11.40
CA GLY A 726 3.06 -18.15 -10.70
C GLY A 726 2.34 -18.58 -9.42
N GLY A 727 1.96 -19.86 -9.28
CA GLY A 727 1.27 -20.39 -8.09
C GLY A 727 -0.23 -20.08 -8.05
N GLN A 728 -1.06 -20.96 -8.62
CA GLN A 728 -2.48 -20.65 -8.92
C GLN A 728 -3.51 -20.77 -7.79
N ALA A 729 -3.21 -21.36 -6.63
CA ALA A 729 -4.20 -21.44 -5.53
C ALA A 729 -4.34 -20.12 -4.75
N VAL A 730 -3.40 -19.20 -4.92
CA VAL A 730 -3.39 -17.89 -4.26
C VAL A 730 -3.84 -16.80 -5.24
N ALA A 731 -3.65 -16.97 -6.55
CA ALA A 731 -4.00 -16.00 -7.59
C ALA A 731 -5.51 -15.67 -7.63
N SER A 732 -6.40 -16.66 -7.70
CA SER A 732 -7.85 -16.41 -7.72
C SER A 732 -8.39 -15.85 -6.40
N LEU A 733 -7.81 -16.24 -5.27
CA LEU A 733 -8.13 -15.71 -3.94
C LEU A 733 -7.64 -14.26 -3.77
N LEU A 734 -6.47 -13.95 -4.36
CA LEU A 734 -5.87 -12.62 -4.38
C LEU A 734 -6.58 -11.68 -5.35
N GLU A 735 -7.00 -12.16 -6.51
CA GLU A 735 -7.75 -11.41 -7.52
C GLU A 735 -9.13 -11.00 -6.97
N ALA A 736 -9.80 -11.92 -6.26
CA ALA A 736 -11.02 -11.59 -5.52
C ALA A 736 -10.77 -10.57 -4.39
N GLU A 737 -9.64 -10.66 -3.67
CA GLU A 737 -9.28 -9.71 -2.62
C GLU A 737 -8.88 -8.33 -3.20
N VAL A 738 -8.26 -8.27 -4.38
CA VAL A 738 -7.95 -7.03 -5.11
C VAL A 738 -9.23 -6.37 -5.61
N GLY A 739 -10.13 -7.13 -6.25
CA GLY A 739 -11.47 -6.64 -6.61
C GLY A 739 -12.22 -6.10 -5.40
N LYS A 740 -12.16 -6.81 -4.26
CA LYS A 740 -12.74 -6.38 -2.99
C LYS A 740 -12.09 -5.10 -2.45
N ARG A 741 -10.76 -4.93 -2.53
CA ARG A 741 -10.06 -3.69 -2.11
C ARG A 741 -10.47 -2.49 -2.96
N ILE A 742 -10.60 -2.66 -4.27
CA ILE A 742 -11.11 -1.64 -5.18
C ILE A 742 -12.52 -1.23 -4.74
N THR A 743 -13.40 -2.21 -4.53
CA THR A 743 -14.76 -1.96 -4.06
C THR A 743 -14.79 -1.23 -2.72
N GLU A 744 -13.91 -1.59 -1.78
CA GLU A 744 -13.77 -0.91 -0.47
C GLU A 744 -13.30 0.54 -0.61
N ALA A 745 -12.25 0.79 -1.41
CA ALA A 745 -11.72 2.13 -1.62
C ALA A 745 -12.76 3.07 -2.26
N VAL A 746 -13.49 2.59 -3.27
CA VAL A 746 -14.59 3.34 -3.90
C VAL A 746 -15.72 3.60 -2.89
N ALA A 747 -16.13 2.58 -2.13
CA ALA A 747 -17.20 2.73 -1.14
C ALA A 747 -16.82 3.63 0.05
N ASP A 748 -15.57 3.60 0.50
CA ASP A 748 -15.07 4.46 1.58
C ASP A 748 -14.95 5.91 1.11
N ARG A 749 -14.47 6.14 -0.12
CA ARG A 749 -14.43 7.48 -0.72
C ARG A 749 -15.82 8.09 -0.82
N LEU A 750 -16.79 7.31 -1.31
CA LEU A 750 -18.21 7.68 -1.38
C LEU A 750 -18.80 8.05 -0.02
N ALA A 751 -18.46 7.27 1.02
CA ALA A 751 -18.91 7.54 2.38
C ALA A 751 -18.33 8.85 2.95
N VAL A 752 -17.04 9.12 2.71
CA VAL A 752 -16.39 10.35 3.18
C VAL A 752 -17.01 11.59 2.52
N GLU A 753 -17.23 11.55 1.21
CA GLU A 753 -17.66 12.71 0.44
C GLU A 753 -19.12 13.13 0.71
N TYR A 754 -20.00 12.17 1.00
CA TYR A 754 -21.42 12.45 1.23
C TYR A 754 -21.81 12.45 2.70
N LEU A 755 -21.08 11.75 3.58
CA LEU A 755 -21.62 11.33 4.88
C LEU A 755 -20.72 11.63 6.11
N ALA A 756 -19.46 12.04 5.93
CA ALA A 756 -18.52 12.37 7.03
C ALA A 756 -18.72 13.75 7.65
#